data_AF-A0A7W8DMJ0-F1
#
_entry.id   AF-A0A7W8DMJ0-F1
#
_cell.length_a   1.000
_cell.length_b   1.000
_cell.length_c   1.000
_cell.angle_alpha   90.00
_cell.angle_beta   90.00
_cell.angle_gamma   90.00
#
_symmetry.space_group_name_H-M   'P 1'
#
loop_
_entity.id
_entity.type
_entity.pdbx_description
1 polymer ?
#
loop_
_entity_poly.entity_id
_entity_poly.type
_entity_poly.pdbx_seq_one_letter_code
_entity_poly.pdbx_strand_id
1 'polypeptide(L)'
;MTFRVLVFLLVPLAGFAADAVRQVGVASVDISPDYPVRLSGYGYRRAPNTGVSQHIFAKALAFGTDAEGPAILVTVDNVGVPASMRDEVLRRLKPDTKVESERFAICSSHTHCAPMLIGVLPNLFGMDIPAEHLPAIERYTRELTDYLEKVVRAALADRKPATLSWGVGKVGFAANRRLFPLKPVDHDLPVLRVTGVDGKVRAIFTSYACHCTTIGIDEIHGDWAGVAQEALQREFPGAIALTALGCGADQNPNPRRTMELVKQYGEALSAEAKRLATGELRPIKGALTCKAKQIDLAYDKLPTREEWQVLVESKTAAIAYHAKKNLARLDRGEKLPTELPYLVQRWSFGDDMAMVFLPGEITVDYSLRIKREFDRSRLWVNGYSNDVPCYVPSRRVLEEGGYEGAGAMVYYDRPTKFAPDVEERIMGAVHEVMPGDFLTRPEQVKPIEEPAAVAYPVHSNLMVVRDEAGGERPVQSAADWAVRVAHIKAGMQKAMGALHDTSLWAPLNVETVSEEKTEKYVRRKIRFTPERGDSVPAWLLIPNELPPGAKAAAMLCLHQTTKSGKDEPVGLGGKPSLHYAHELAERGYVCLVPDYPSFGEYPYDFKKQGVHRASGSIKAVWNNMRAVDLLQSLPEVNKDRIGVIGHSLGGHNALFTAVFDERLKAVVTSCGFTPFHDYYGGKVAGWTSDRYMPRIRDVYENNADKLPFDFYEVIAAIAPRGVFSNSPVSDSNFDVGGVRKAMAKAGEVFALLKADKNLRLVTPDAPHDFPEAERRAAYEWLDQMLK
;
A
#
# COMPACT_ATOMS: atom_id res chain seq x y z
N MET A 1 -24.32 67.18 -38.65
CA MET A 1 -25.47 66.65 -37.88
C MET A 1 -25.29 65.15 -37.73
N THR A 2 -25.18 64.71 -36.48
CA THR A 2 -24.84 63.37 -36.02
C THR A 2 -26.00 62.40 -36.24
N PHE A 3 -25.79 61.32 -37.01
CA PHE A 3 -26.63 60.12 -36.97
C PHE A 3 -25.89 59.04 -36.17
N ARG A 4 -26.40 58.73 -34.97
CA ARG A 4 -25.99 57.57 -34.17
C ARG A 4 -26.79 56.36 -34.66
N VAL A 5 -26.10 55.35 -35.18
CA VAL A 5 -26.65 54.00 -35.37
C VAL A 5 -26.24 53.17 -34.17
N LEU A 6 -27.21 52.73 -33.37
CA LEU A 6 -27.04 51.76 -32.29
C LEU A 6 -26.88 50.37 -32.92
N VAL A 7 -25.73 49.73 -32.73
CA VAL A 7 -25.53 48.30 -33.02
C VAL A 7 -25.82 47.52 -31.74
N PHE A 8 -26.88 46.72 -31.74
CA PHE A 8 -27.14 45.74 -30.69
C PHE A 8 -26.13 44.59 -30.81
N LEU A 9 -25.21 44.48 -29.86
CA LEU A 9 -24.38 43.30 -29.66
C LEU A 9 -25.25 42.18 -29.06
N LEU A 10 -25.54 41.16 -29.86
CA LEU A 10 -25.99 39.85 -29.40
C LEU A 10 -24.84 39.19 -28.63
N VAL A 11 -24.94 39.17 -27.31
CA VAL A 11 -24.11 38.33 -26.44
C VAL A 11 -24.55 36.87 -26.67
N PRO A 12 -23.64 35.94 -27.05
CA PRO A 12 -24.00 34.54 -27.12
C PRO A 12 -24.26 34.04 -25.69
N LEU A 13 -25.49 33.60 -25.43
CA LEU A 13 -25.83 32.80 -24.26
C LEU A 13 -24.88 31.61 -24.21
N ALA A 14 -24.00 31.60 -23.20
CA ALA A 14 -23.19 30.45 -22.87
C ALA A 14 -24.14 29.26 -22.67
N GLY A 15 -24.07 28.27 -23.57
CA GLY A 15 -24.83 27.05 -23.45
C GLY A 15 -24.41 26.33 -22.17
N PHE A 16 -25.30 26.27 -21.18
CA PHE A 16 -25.20 25.26 -20.13
C PHE A 16 -25.19 23.89 -20.82
N ALA A 17 -24.07 23.18 -20.74
CA ALA A 17 -24.01 21.79 -21.19
C ALA A 17 -25.02 21.00 -20.37
N ALA A 18 -26.13 20.57 -20.99
CA ALA A 18 -27.15 19.75 -20.35
C ALA A 18 -26.47 18.54 -19.69
N ASP A 19 -26.80 18.27 -18.41
CA ASP A 19 -26.30 17.09 -17.72
C ASP A 19 -26.71 15.83 -18.49
N ALA A 20 -25.79 14.87 -18.62
CA ALA A 20 -26.05 13.64 -19.36
C ALA A 20 -27.06 12.77 -18.58
N VAL A 21 -28.30 12.77 -19.04
CA VAL A 21 -29.39 11.96 -18.47
C VAL A 21 -29.25 10.50 -18.93
N ARG A 22 -29.40 9.55 -17.99
CA ARG A 22 -29.36 8.10 -18.23
C ARG A 22 -30.59 7.43 -17.64
N GLN A 23 -30.97 6.27 -18.18
CA GLN A 23 -31.98 5.43 -17.54
C GLN A 23 -31.35 4.73 -16.34
N VAL A 24 -31.87 5.03 -15.15
CA VAL A 24 -31.41 4.41 -13.89
C VAL A 24 -32.61 3.85 -13.15
N GLY A 25 -32.55 2.60 -12.74
CA GLY A 25 -33.58 1.96 -11.92
C GLY A 25 -33.01 1.58 -10.57
N VAL A 26 -33.86 1.61 -9.54
CA VAL A 26 -33.45 1.41 -8.16
C VAL A 26 -34.47 0.50 -7.47
N ALA A 27 -34.01 -0.53 -6.78
CA ALA A 27 -34.89 -1.43 -6.05
C ALA A 27 -34.27 -1.92 -4.73
N SER A 28 -35.13 -2.32 -3.81
CA SER A 28 -34.79 -2.91 -2.52
C SER A 28 -35.75 -4.05 -2.23
N VAL A 29 -35.22 -5.16 -1.74
CA VAL A 29 -35.98 -6.34 -1.29
C VAL A 29 -35.46 -6.70 0.10
N ASP A 30 -36.39 -6.83 1.06
CA ASP A 30 -36.09 -7.38 2.38
C ASP A 30 -35.76 -8.88 2.24
N ILE A 31 -34.62 -9.28 2.79
CA ILE A 31 -34.10 -10.65 2.74
C ILE A 31 -34.01 -11.27 4.14
N SER A 32 -34.71 -10.70 5.11
CA SER A 32 -34.76 -11.20 6.48
C SER A 32 -35.69 -12.41 6.56
N PRO A 33 -35.21 -13.58 7.00
CA PRO A 33 -36.09 -14.73 7.21
C PRO A 33 -37.00 -14.52 8.43
N ASP A 34 -38.21 -15.07 8.36
CA ASP A 34 -39.17 -15.14 9.47
C ASP A 34 -39.03 -16.42 10.31
N TYR A 35 -37.93 -17.17 10.11
CA TYR A 35 -37.62 -18.42 10.79
C TYR A 35 -36.18 -18.46 11.33
N PRO A 36 -35.91 -19.26 12.38
CA PRO A 36 -34.56 -19.42 12.91
C PRO A 36 -33.63 -20.10 11.89
N VAL A 37 -32.46 -19.51 11.72
CA VAL A 37 -31.38 -20.01 10.86
C VAL A 37 -30.03 -19.60 11.46
N ARG A 38 -29.00 -20.43 11.32
CA ARG A 38 -27.66 -20.10 11.83
C ARG A 38 -27.11 -18.85 11.15
N LEU A 39 -26.37 -18.04 11.89
CA LEU A 39 -25.64 -16.88 11.36
C LEU A 39 -24.22 -17.27 10.95
N SER A 40 -23.67 -16.62 9.91
CA SER A 40 -22.29 -16.80 9.46
C SER A 40 -21.35 -15.68 9.96
N GLY A 41 -20.04 -15.95 9.96
CA GLY A 41 -18.99 -14.99 10.31
C GLY A 41 -18.26 -15.29 11.63
N TYR A 42 -18.95 -15.64 12.71
CA TYR A 42 -18.30 -15.99 13.99
C TYR A 42 -18.34 -17.49 14.28
N GLY A 43 -17.16 -18.14 14.20
CA GLY A 43 -17.01 -19.59 14.35
C GLY A 43 -17.30 -20.16 15.73
N TYR A 44 -17.60 -19.35 16.75
CA TYR A 44 -18.02 -19.83 18.08
C TYR A 44 -19.52 -20.08 18.19
N ARG A 45 -20.35 -19.54 17.28
CA ARG A 45 -21.82 -19.73 17.34
C ARG A 45 -22.20 -21.19 17.11
N ARG A 46 -23.25 -21.66 17.79
CA ARG A 46 -23.73 -23.06 17.71
C ARG A 46 -25.24 -23.19 17.52
N ALA A 47 -26.01 -22.18 17.87
CA ALA A 47 -27.47 -22.18 17.73
C ALA A 47 -27.92 -21.37 16.49
N PRO A 48 -29.15 -21.59 15.99
CA PRO A 48 -29.84 -20.66 15.10
C PRO A 48 -29.97 -19.26 15.75
N ASN A 49 -30.22 -18.24 14.92
CA ASN A 49 -30.48 -16.89 15.42
C ASN A 49 -31.70 -16.83 16.34
N THR A 50 -31.74 -15.85 17.23
CA THR A 50 -32.81 -15.64 18.21
C THR A 50 -33.87 -14.63 17.76
N GLY A 51 -33.70 -14.02 16.58
CA GLY A 51 -34.62 -13.00 16.06
C GLY A 51 -33.95 -12.05 15.06
N VAL A 52 -34.70 -10.99 14.70
CA VAL A 52 -34.28 -9.92 13.80
C VAL A 52 -34.31 -8.60 14.60
N SER A 53 -33.15 -8.02 14.91
CA SER A 53 -33.06 -6.69 15.54
C SER A 53 -33.00 -5.57 14.53
N GLN A 54 -32.51 -5.86 13.31
CA GLN A 54 -32.55 -4.97 12.17
C GLN A 54 -32.76 -5.79 10.90
N HIS A 55 -33.70 -5.37 10.05
CA HIS A 55 -33.93 -6.00 8.76
C HIS A 55 -32.72 -5.82 7.84
N ILE A 56 -32.42 -6.85 7.07
CA ILE A 56 -31.33 -6.90 6.09
C ILE A 56 -31.89 -6.91 4.67
N PHE A 57 -31.17 -6.32 3.72
CA PHE A 57 -31.69 -6.08 2.38
C PHE A 57 -30.75 -6.55 1.27
N ALA A 58 -31.35 -6.94 0.14
CA ALA A 58 -30.71 -6.91 -1.16
C ALA A 58 -31.20 -5.66 -1.90
N LYS A 59 -30.30 -4.88 -2.48
CA LYS A 59 -30.59 -3.61 -3.17
C LYS A 59 -29.88 -3.59 -4.52
N ALA A 60 -30.52 -3.01 -5.53
CA ALA A 60 -29.95 -2.98 -6.88
C ALA A 60 -30.07 -1.61 -7.54
N LEU A 61 -29.03 -1.27 -8.31
CA LEU A 61 -29.01 -0.20 -9.30
C LEU A 61 -28.94 -0.82 -10.70
N ALA A 62 -29.83 -0.43 -11.60
CA ALA A 62 -29.81 -0.78 -13.00
C ALA A 62 -29.48 0.44 -13.86
N PHE A 63 -28.43 0.37 -14.68
CA PHE A 63 -27.96 1.46 -15.53
C PHE A 63 -28.18 1.14 -17.01
N GLY A 64 -28.67 2.12 -17.75
CA GLY A 64 -28.86 2.03 -19.19
C GLY A 64 -30.11 1.26 -19.60
N THR A 65 -30.29 1.15 -20.92
CA THR A 65 -31.44 0.52 -21.57
C THR A 65 -31.13 -0.90 -22.04
N ASP A 66 -32.18 -1.64 -22.46
CA ASP A 66 -32.00 -2.96 -23.07
C ASP A 66 -31.34 -2.89 -24.47
N ALA A 67 -31.29 -1.72 -25.10
CA ALA A 67 -30.54 -1.50 -26.33
C ALA A 67 -29.03 -1.40 -26.07
N GLU A 68 -28.64 -0.84 -24.92
CA GLU A 68 -27.23 -0.63 -24.52
C GLU A 68 -26.61 -1.87 -23.84
N GLY A 69 -27.42 -2.84 -23.43
CA GLY A 69 -27.03 -3.90 -22.51
C GLY A 69 -26.98 -3.34 -21.08
N PRO A 70 -28.04 -3.53 -20.28
CA PRO A 70 -28.13 -2.89 -18.97
C PRO A 70 -27.08 -3.45 -18.02
N ALA A 71 -26.51 -2.58 -17.19
CA ALA A 71 -25.58 -2.97 -16.14
C ALA A 71 -26.25 -2.94 -14.78
N ILE A 72 -25.96 -3.93 -13.93
CA ILE A 72 -26.63 -4.16 -12.66
C ILE A 72 -25.61 -4.26 -11.54
N LEU A 73 -25.73 -3.35 -10.57
CA LEU A 73 -24.95 -3.36 -9.34
C LEU A 73 -25.88 -3.75 -8.20
N VAL A 74 -25.55 -4.82 -7.49
CA VAL A 74 -26.31 -5.31 -6.34
C VAL A 74 -25.48 -5.13 -5.07
N THR A 75 -26.07 -4.64 -3.99
CA THR A 75 -25.51 -4.77 -2.63
C THR A 75 -26.38 -5.71 -1.82
N VAL A 76 -25.75 -6.56 -1.01
CA VAL A 76 -26.46 -7.57 -0.21
C VAL A 76 -25.94 -7.59 1.22
N ASP A 77 -26.87 -7.50 2.16
CA ASP A 77 -26.58 -7.63 3.59
C ASP A 77 -26.42 -9.09 4.00
N ASN A 78 -25.28 -9.67 3.60
CA ASN A 78 -24.85 -11.01 4.00
C ASN A 78 -23.33 -11.04 4.20
N VAL A 79 -22.82 -12.09 4.85
CA VAL A 79 -21.38 -12.31 5.01
C VAL A 79 -20.69 -12.44 3.64
N GLY A 80 -21.33 -13.04 2.65
CA GLY A 80 -20.75 -13.20 1.32
C GLY A 80 -21.74 -13.82 0.36
N VAL A 81 -21.55 -13.62 -0.94
CA VAL A 81 -22.27 -14.35 -1.98
C VAL A 81 -21.28 -15.20 -2.75
N PRO A 82 -21.50 -16.52 -2.87
CA PRO A 82 -20.60 -17.38 -3.64
C PRO A 82 -20.81 -17.18 -5.14
N ALA A 83 -19.75 -17.34 -5.94
CA ALA A 83 -19.81 -17.24 -7.41
C ALA A 83 -20.96 -18.06 -8.02
N SER A 84 -21.22 -19.26 -7.51
CA SER A 84 -22.29 -20.13 -8.00
C SER A 84 -23.69 -19.51 -7.88
N MET A 85 -23.93 -18.71 -6.84
CA MET A 85 -25.22 -18.02 -6.66
C MET A 85 -25.34 -16.85 -7.65
N ARG A 86 -24.25 -16.09 -7.85
CA ARG A 86 -24.17 -15.05 -8.88
C ARG A 86 -24.45 -15.61 -10.27
N ASP A 87 -23.82 -16.72 -10.62
CA ASP A 87 -23.95 -17.36 -11.93
C ASP A 87 -25.36 -17.92 -12.13
N GLU A 88 -25.98 -18.46 -11.08
CA GLU A 88 -27.37 -18.89 -11.11
C GLU A 88 -28.34 -17.72 -11.36
N VAL A 89 -28.15 -16.57 -10.72
CA VAL A 89 -28.96 -15.37 -10.99
C VAL A 89 -28.80 -14.93 -12.44
N LEU A 90 -27.57 -14.84 -12.95
CA LEU A 90 -27.32 -14.51 -14.37
C LEU A 90 -28.00 -15.51 -15.32
N ARG A 91 -27.91 -16.80 -15.01
CA ARG A 91 -28.56 -17.86 -15.80
C ARG A 91 -30.08 -17.68 -15.85
N ARG A 92 -30.71 -17.30 -14.73
CA ARG A 92 -32.16 -17.05 -14.65
C ARG A 92 -32.62 -15.77 -15.36
N LEU A 93 -31.76 -14.77 -15.44
CA LEU A 93 -32.03 -13.50 -16.13
C LEU A 93 -31.82 -13.58 -17.66
N LYS A 94 -31.00 -14.52 -18.14
CA LYS A 94 -30.64 -14.66 -19.55
C LYS A 94 -31.81 -14.83 -20.54
N PRO A 95 -32.91 -15.54 -20.22
CA PRO A 95 -34.00 -15.74 -21.18
C PRO A 95 -34.70 -14.46 -21.63
N ASP A 96 -34.74 -13.42 -20.78
CA ASP A 96 -35.60 -12.26 -20.99
C ASP A 96 -34.94 -10.90 -20.69
N THR A 97 -33.63 -10.91 -20.40
CA THR A 97 -32.83 -9.70 -20.22
C THR A 97 -31.55 -9.77 -21.06
N LYS A 98 -30.92 -8.61 -21.31
CA LYS A 98 -29.59 -8.52 -21.95
C LYS A 98 -28.47 -8.23 -20.96
N VAL A 99 -28.63 -8.68 -19.72
CA VAL A 99 -27.62 -8.51 -18.67
C VAL A 99 -26.51 -9.52 -18.91
N GLU A 100 -25.31 -9.02 -19.22
CA GLU A 100 -24.11 -9.83 -19.42
C GLU A 100 -23.25 -9.89 -18.15
N SER A 101 -22.39 -10.91 -18.04
CA SER A 101 -21.59 -11.16 -16.84
C SER A 101 -20.69 -9.99 -16.46
N GLU A 102 -20.00 -9.37 -17.42
CA GLU A 102 -19.13 -8.22 -17.18
C GLU A 102 -19.93 -6.97 -16.77
N ARG A 103 -21.24 -6.93 -17.07
CA ARG A 103 -22.19 -5.88 -16.70
C ARG A 103 -22.97 -6.19 -15.41
N PHE A 104 -22.66 -7.26 -14.71
CA PHE A 104 -23.30 -7.64 -13.45
C PHE A 104 -22.28 -7.72 -12.32
N ALA A 105 -22.47 -6.88 -11.30
CA ALA A 105 -21.65 -6.82 -10.09
C ALA A 105 -22.52 -7.01 -8.84
N ILE A 106 -22.07 -7.83 -7.89
CA ILE A 106 -22.73 -8.01 -6.58
C ILE A 106 -21.72 -7.82 -5.45
N CYS A 107 -22.00 -6.95 -4.49
CA CYS A 107 -21.11 -6.63 -3.37
C CYS A 107 -21.76 -6.98 -2.03
N SER A 108 -21.08 -7.74 -1.19
CA SER A 108 -21.57 -8.05 0.16
C SER A 108 -21.19 -6.97 1.17
N SER A 109 -22.11 -6.64 2.08
CA SER A 109 -21.78 -5.78 3.24
C SER A 109 -20.93 -6.52 4.28
N HIS A 110 -20.78 -7.83 4.13
CA HIS A 110 -19.99 -8.68 5.00
C HIS A 110 -20.40 -8.57 6.48
N THR A 111 -21.70 -8.38 6.75
CA THR A 111 -22.21 -8.42 8.13
C THR A 111 -22.08 -9.83 8.69
N HIS A 112 -21.49 -9.93 9.88
CA HIS A 112 -21.39 -11.19 10.64
C HIS A 112 -22.68 -11.52 11.40
N CYS A 113 -23.76 -10.77 11.18
CA CYS A 113 -25.08 -11.00 11.78
C CYS A 113 -26.13 -11.28 10.70
N ALA A 114 -25.76 -11.97 9.62
CA ALA A 114 -26.69 -12.44 8.60
C ALA A 114 -26.74 -13.98 8.53
N PRO A 115 -27.85 -14.55 8.00
CA PRO A 115 -27.98 -15.99 7.88
C PRO A 115 -26.87 -16.64 7.05
N MET A 116 -26.50 -17.86 7.44
CA MET A 116 -25.53 -18.70 6.75
C MET A 116 -26.06 -19.16 5.40
N LEU A 117 -25.16 -19.24 4.42
CA LEU A 117 -25.41 -19.75 3.09
C LEU A 117 -24.61 -21.04 2.83
N ILE A 118 -25.17 -21.93 2.02
CA ILE A 118 -24.39 -23.02 1.43
C ILE A 118 -23.33 -22.41 0.50
N GLY A 119 -22.10 -22.93 0.58
CA GLY A 119 -20.98 -22.50 -0.27
C GLY A 119 -20.16 -21.33 0.28
N VAL A 120 -20.51 -20.77 1.43
CA VAL A 120 -19.74 -19.69 2.11
C VAL A 120 -19.27 -20.20 3.47
N LEU A 121 -17.96 -20.09 3.73
CA LEU A 121 -17.33 -20.53 4.99
C LEU A 121 -17.75 -21.97 5.41
N PRO A 122 -17.61 -22.99 4.53
CA PRO A 122 -18.13 -24.34 4.78
C PRO A 122 -17.54 -25.06 6.01
N ASN A 123 -16.41 -24.58 6.54
CA ASN A 123 -15.75 -25.13 7.73
C ASN A 123 -15.80 -24.17 8.93
N LEU A 124 -16.64 -23.13 8.91
CA LEU A 124 -16.70 -22.07 9.93
C LEU A 124 -16.71 -22.58 11.37
N PHE A 125 -17.50 -23.62 11.64
CA PHE A 125 -17.73 -24.13 12.99
C PHE A 125 -16.78 -25.27 13.38
N GLY A 126 -15.89 -25.69 12.48
CA GLY A 126 -14.97 -26.82 12.71
C GLY A 126 -15.67 -28.15 12.98
N MET A 127 -16.88 -28.31 12.46
CA MET A 127 -17.73 -29.49 12.58
C MET A 127 -18.77 -29.48 11.47
N ASP A 128 -19.40 -30.63 11.22
CA ASP A 128 -20.58 -30.69 10.36
C ASP A 128 -21.72 -29.86 10.95
N ILE A 129 -22.52 -29.27 10.06
CA ILE A 129 -23.76 -28.63 10.46
C ILE A 129 -24.72 -29.72 10.95
N PRO A 130 -25.31 -29.58 12.16
CA PRO A 130 -26.32 -30.52 12.64
C PRO A 130 -27.46 -30.68 11.65
N ALA A 131 -27.94 -31.91 11.46
CA ALA A 131 -28.98 -32.22 10.48
C ALA A 131 -30.27 -31.41 10.68
N GLU A 132 -30.58 -31.03 11.92
CA GLU A 132 -31.73 -30.17 12.27
C GLU A 132 -31.59 -28.72 11.77
N HIS A 133 -30.36 -28.22 11.60
CA HIS A 133 -30.10 -26.84 11.17
C HIS A 133 -29.95 -26.71 9.65
N LEU A 134 -29.60 -27.80 8.95
CA LEU A 134 -29.30 -27.78 7.52
C LEU A 134 -30.49 -27.34 6.64
N PRO A 135 -31.74 -27.82 6.85
CA PRO A 135 -32.88 -27.43 6.02
C PRO A 135 -33.15 -25.92 6.01
N ALA A 136 -32.95 -25.23 7.14
CA ALA A 136 -33.14 -23.78 7.24
C ALA A 136 -32.07 -23.02 6.44
N ILE A 137 -30.81 -23.48 6.45
CA ILE A 137 -29.70 -22.90 5.69
C ILE A 137 -29.92 -23.10 4.18
N GLU A 138 -30.33 -24.30 3.78
CA GLU A 138 -30.65 -24.60 2.37
C GLU A 138 -31.85 -23.80 1.87
N ARG A 139 -32.90 -23.68 2.70
CA ARG A 139 -34.06 -22.83 2.42
C ARG A 139 -33.63 -21.40 2.20
N TYR A 140 -32.87 -20.82 3.12
CA TYR A 140 -32.41 -19.44 3.01
C TYR A 140 -31.50 -19.22 1.81
N THR A 141 -30.65 -20.19 1.47
CA THR A 141 -29.79 -20.10 0.27
C THR A 141 -30.61 -20.01 -1.02
N ARG A 142 -31.70 -20.79 -1.13
CA ARG A 142 -32.61 -20.70 -2.28
C ARG A 142 -33.39 -19.39 -2.29
N GLU A 143 -33.96 -19.01 -1.15
CA GLU A 143 -34.73 -17.77 -1.02
C GLU A 143 -33.87 -16.53 -1.34
N LEU A 144 -32.61 -16.48 -0.87
CA LEU A 144 -31.71 -15.39 -1.21
C LEU A 144 -31.45 -15.33 -2.72
N THR A 145 -31.27 -16.47 -3.38
CA THR A 145 -31.13 -16.51 -4.85
C THR A 145 -32.37 -15.92 -5.55
N ASP A 146 -33.57 -16.27 -5.06
CA ASP A 146 -34.83 -15.74 -5.58
C ASP A 146 -34.98 -14.23 -5.30
N TYR A 147 -34.56 -13.76 -4.12
CA TYR A 147 -34.56 -12.33 -3.78
C TYR A 147 -33.57 -11.53 -4.61
N LEU A 148 -32.38 -12.07 -4.90
CA LEU A 148 -31.40 -11.44 -5.79
C LEU A 148 -31.95 -11.32 -7.20
N GLU A 149 -32.56 -12.36 -7.75
CA GLU A 149 -33.25 -12.26 -9.04
C GLU A 149 -34.37 -11.21 -9.00
N LYS A 150 -35.21 -11.23 -7.96
CA LYS A 150 -36.33 -10.31 -7.79
C LYS A 150 -35.88 -8.85 -7.73
N VAL A 151 -34.84 -8.52 -6.96
CA VAL A 151 -34.37 -7.13 -6.83
C VAL A 151 -33.77 -6.63 -8.15
N VAL A 152 -33.07 -7.50 -8.89
CA VAL A 152 -32.53 -7.15 -10.22
C VAL A 152 -33.65 -6.85 -11.20
N ARG A 153 -34.66 -7.72 -11.27
CA ARG A 153 -35.85 -7.51 -12.13
C ARG A 153 -36.62 -6.25 -11.75
N ALA A 154 -36.78 -5.98 -10.46
CA ALA A 154 -37.42 -4.77 -9.97
C ALA A 154 -36.62 -3.50 -10.35
N ALA A 155 -35.29 -3.53 -10.25
CA ALA A 155 -34.47 -2.41 -10.68
C ALA A 155 -34.53 -2.19 -12.19
N LEU A 156 -34.52 -3.25 -13.01
CA LEU A 156 -34.73 -3.15 -14.47
C LEU A 156 -36.09 -2.50 -14.79
N ALA A 157 -37.16 -2.87 -14.07
CA ALA A 157 -38.49 -2.31 -14.28
C ALA A 157 -38.62 -0.84 -13.81
N ASP A 158 -37.88 -0.41 -12.77
CA ASP A 158 -37.92 0.96 -12.23
C ASP A 158 -37.01 1.96 -12.98
N ARG A 159 -36.44 1.58 -14.12
CA ARG A 159 -35.56 2.48 -14.90
C ARG A 159 -36.31 3.74 -15.34
N LYS A 160 -35.81 4.89 -14.91
CA LYS A 160 -36.32 6.23 -15.24
C LYS A 160 -35.14 7.18 -15.54
N PRO A 161 -35.37 8.26 -16.31
CA PRO A 161 -34.36 9.30 -16.53
C PRO A 161 -33.79 9.87 -15.23
N ALA A 162 -32.47 9.87 -15.09
CA ALA A 162 -31.73 10.40 -13.94
C ALA A 162 -30.33 10.89 -14.34
N THR A 163 -29.76 11.78 -13.52
CA THR A 163 -28.34 12.17 -13.59
C THR A 163 -27.55 11.44 -12.51
N LEU A 164 -26.26 11.24 -12.77
CA LEU A 164 -25.32 10.59 -11.88
C LEU A 164 -24.26 11.59 -11.46
N SER A 165 -23.88 11.54 -10.19
CA SER A 165 -22.79 12.37 -9.66
C SER A 165 -22.08 11.64 -8.53
N TRP A 166 -20.76 11.77 -8.41
CA TRP A 166 -20.00 11.08 -7.39
C TRP A 166 -18.87 11.92 -6.79
N GLY A 167 -18.32 11.44 -5.68
CA GLY A 167 -17.21 12.07 -4.98
C GLY A 167 -16.63 11.13 -3.94
N VAL A 168 -15.53 11.56 -3.32
CA VAL A 168 -14.83 10.78 -2.29
C VAL A 168 -14.66 11.64 -1.05
N GLY A 169 -15.22 11.18 0.06
CA GLY A 169 -15.04 11.74 1.40
C GLY A 169 -14.13 10.89 2.24
N LYS A 170 -14.17 11.09 3.56
CA LYS A 170 -13.42 10.26 4.51
C LYS A 170 -14.19 9.95 5.79
N VAL A 171 -14.01 8.73 6.30
CA VAL A 171 -14.51 8.31 7.62
C VAL A 171 -13.39 7.61 8.38
N GLY A 172 -13.32 7.81 9.70
CA GLY A 172 -12.11 7.51 10.50
C GLY A 172 -12.14 6.24 11.37
N PHE A 173 -13.20 5.42 11.35
CA PHE A 173 -13.34 4.34 12.33
C PHE A 173 -12.69 3.00 11.97
N ALA A 174 -12.16 2.87 10.75
CA ALA A 174 -11.44 1.65 10.35
C ALA A 174 -10.04 1.68 10.95
N ALA A 175 -9.57 0.55 11.44
CA ALA A 175 -8.20 0.37 11.87
C ALA A 175 -7.66 -0.99 11.42
N ASN A 176 -6.39 -0.99 11.01
CA ASN A 176 -5.71 -2.23 10.66
C ASN A 176 -5.55 -3.11 11.91
N ARG A 177 -6.16 -4.30 11.88
CA ARG A 177 -6.22 -5.20 13.04
C ARG A 177 -4.97 -6.05 13.21
N ARG A 178 -4.00 -5.95 12.30
CA ARG A 178 -2.78 -6.76 12.32
C ARG A 178 -1.80 -6.27 13.40
N LEU A 179 -0.97 -7.19 13.89
CA LEU A 179 -0.01 -6.96 14.99
C LEU A 179 1.39 -6.55 14.50
N PHE A 180 1.51 -6.11 13.24
CA PHE A 180 2.76 -5.68 12.63
C PHE A 180 2.90 -4.15 12.65
N PRO A 181 4.13 -3.60 12.56
CA PRO A 181 4.35 -2.15 12.60
C PRO A 181 3.66 -1.38 11.47
N LEU A 182 3.64 -1.95 10.25
CA LEU A 182 2.98 -1.35 9.09
C LEU A 182 1.49 -1.66 9.13
N LYS A 183 0.68 -0.61 9.29
CA LYS A 183 -0.78 -0.68 9.50
C LYS A 183 -1.52 0.24 8.53
N PRO A 184 -1.47 -0.04 7.22
CA PRO A 184 -2.18 0.78 6.24
C PRO A 184 -3.69 0.72 6.49
N VAL A 185 -4.35 1.84 6.20
CA VAL A 185 -5.81 2.00 6.29
C VAL A 185 -6.27 2.82 5.10
N ASP A 186 -7.44 2.48 4.54
CA ASP A 186 -8.09 3.25 3.48
C ASP A 186 -9.35 3.91 4.04
N HIS A 187 -9.23 5.19 4.40
CA HIS A 187 -10.32 5.97 4.97
C HIS A 187 -11.25 6.60 3.92
N ASP A 188 -11.02 6.37 2.62
CA ASP A 188 -11.86 6.96 1.58
C ASP A 188 -13.30 6.41 1.67
N LEU A 189 -14.26 7.32 1.57
CA LEU A 189 -15.68 7.03 1.42
C LEU A 189 -16.15 7.52 0.04
N PRO A 190 -16.05 6.71 -1.02
CA PRO A 190 -16.69 7.02 -2.28
C PRO A 190 -18.22 7.01 -2.14
N VAL A 191 -18.86 7.99 -2.77
CA VAL A 191 -20.32 8.19 -2.75
C VAL A 191 -20.81 8.49 -4.16
N LEU A 192 -21.75 7.70 -4.65
CA LEU A 192 -22.51 7.93 -5.88
C LEU A 192 -23.94 8.34 -5.52
N ARG A 193 -24.40 9.46 -6.09
CA ARG A 193 -25.78 9.94 -5.98
C ARG A 193 -26.47 9.80 -7.33
N VAL A 194 -27.67 9.24 -7.30
CA VAL A 194 -28.60 9.17 -8.44
C VAL A 194 -29.72 10.18 -8.20
N THR A 195 -29.87 11.15 -9.11
CA THR A 195 -30.89 12.20 -9.00
C THR A 195 -31.86 12.10 -10.17
N GLY A 196 -33.16 11.95 -9.88
CA GLY A 196 -34.20 11.95 -10.90
C GLY A 196 -34.30 13.29 -11.62
N VAL A 197 -34.91 13.32 -12.80
CA VAL A 197 -35.17 14.57 -13.54
C VAL A 197 -36.12 15.53 -12.80
N ASP A 198 -36.82 15.05 -11.78
CA ASP A 198 -37.62 15.84 -10.84
C ASP A 198 -36.78 16.49 -9.71
N GLY A 199 -35.46 16.32 -9.74
CA GLY A 199 -34.51 16.83 -8.75
C GLY A 199 -34.42 15.99 -7.46
N LYS A 200 -35.22 14.92 -7.31
CA LYS A 200 -35.21 14.09 -6.10
C LYS A 200 -34.08 13.07 -6.15
N VAL A 201 -33.43 12.86 -5.00
CA VAL A 201 -32.44 11.79 -4.85
C VAL A 201 -33.17 10.45 -4.84
N ARG A 202 -32.83 9.57 -5.77
CA ARG A 202 -33.41 8.22 -5.89
C ARG A 202 -32.55 7.15 -5.25
N ALA A 203 -31.23 7.35 -5.26
CA ALA A 203 -30.32 6.43 -4.62
C ALA A 203 -29.03 7.12 -4.17
N ILE A 204 -28.44 6.56 -3.11
CA ILE A 204 -27.09 6.85 -2.67
C ILE A 204 -26.36 5.53 -2.52
N PHE A 205 -25.27 5.34 -3.25
CA PHE A 205 -24.39 4.18 -3.11
C PHE A 205 -23.08 4.62 -2.46
N THR A 206 -22.62 3.87 -1.46
CA THR A 206 -21.37 4.12 -0.74
C THR A 206 -20.58 2.83 -0.53
N SER A 207 -19.28 2.94 -0.30
CA SER A 207 -18.42 1.81 0.06
C SER A 207 -17.36 2.23 1.06
N TYR A 208 -17.00 1.35 2.00
CA TYR A 208 -15.96 1.65 2.99
C TYR A 208 -15.12 0.41 3.33
N ALA A 209 -13.79 0.58 3.44
CA ALA A 209 -12.84 -0.51 3.64
C ALA A 209 -12.76 -0.94 5.12
N CYS A 210 -13.81 -1.57 5.63
CA CYS A 210 -13.92 -2.00 7.02
C CYS A 210 -14.86 -3.21 7.16
N HIS A 211 -14.52 -4.19 7.98
CA HIS A 211 -15.46 -5.27 8.29
C HIS A 211 -16.73 -4.76 9.01
N CYS A 212 -17.88 -5.36 8.72
CA CYS A 212 -19.09 -5.27 9.55
C CYS A 212 -19.01 -6.23 10.76
N THR A 213 -18.05 -5.95 11.65
CA THR A 213 -17.76 -6.72 12.87
C THR A 213 -17.73 -5.86 14.13
N THR A 214 -18.53 -4.78 14.15
CA THR A 214 -18.66 -3.95 15.35
C THR A 214 -19.30 -4.75 16.48
N ILE A 215 -20.31 -5.58 16.17
CA ILE A 215 -21.02 -6.42 17.13
C ILE A 215 -20.93 -7.92 16.80
N GLY A 216 -21.36 -8.75 17.75
CA GLY A 216 -21.38 -10.22 17.66
C GLY A 216 -22.55 -10.83 18.43
N ILE A 217 -23.75 -10.32 18.18
CA ILE A 217 -25.02 -10.79 18.76
C ILE A 217 -25.58 -12.00 18.01
N ASP A 218 -26.59 -12.67 18.55
CA ASP A 218 -27.24 -13.83 17.93
C ASP A 218 -28.54 -13.49 17.20
N GLU A 219 -28.79 -12.20 16.95
CA GLU A 219 -29.90 -11.71 16.13
C GLU A 219 -29.42 -11.22 14.76
N ILE A 220 -30.32 -11.21 13.79
CA ILE A 220 -30.06 -10.68 12.45
C ILE A 220 -29.93 -9.15 12.51
N HIS A 221 -28.84 -8.63 11.95
CA HIS A 221 -28.53 -7.20 11.93
C HIS A 221 -27.53 -6.83 10.82
N GLY A 222 -27.65 -5.65 10.23
CA GLY A 222 -26.73 -5.15 9.19
C GLY A 222 -25.41 -4.53 9.67
N ASP A 223 -25.06 -4.64 10.96
CA ASP A 223 -23.97 -3.90 11.63
C ASP A 223 -23.96 -2.40 11.25
N TRP A 224 -22.79 -1.74 11.18
CA TRP A 224 -22.69 -0.32 10.85
C TRP A 224 -23.20 0.00 9.43
N ALA A 225 -23.13 -0.96 8.50
CA ALA A 225 -23.60 -0.77 7.13
C ALA A 225 -25.12 -0.64 7.07
N GLY A 226 -25.86 -1.49 7.78
CA GLY A 226 -27.32 -1.40 7.88
C GLY A 226 -27.76 -0.10 8.53
N VAL A 227 -27.12 0.30 9.64
CA VAL A 227 -27.43 1.60 10.28
C VAL A 227 -27.09 2.79 9.37
N ALA A 228 -25.99 2.73 8.62
CA ALA A 228 -25.65 3.76 7.64
C ALA A 228 -26.73 3.89 6.55
N GLN A 229 -27.25 2.76 6.06
CA GLN A 229 -28.33 2.75 5.07
C GLN A 229 -29.61 3.39 5.63
N GLU A 230 -30.04 2.99 6.82
CA GLU A 230 -31.22 3.58 7.48
C GLU A 230 -31.04 5.07 7.73
N ALA A 231 -29.87 5.47 8.24
CA ALA A 231 -29.55 6.86 8.49
C ALA A 231 -29.59 7.71 7.22
N LEU A 232 -29.00 7.24 6.12
CA LEU A 232 -29.07 7.94 4.83
C LEU A 232 -30.50 8.03 4.29
N GLN A 233 -31.33 7.00 4.46
CA GLN A 233 -32.72 7.03 4.01
C GLN A 233 -33.59 7.99 4.83
N ARG A 234 -33.25 8.23 6.11
CA ARG A 234 -33.88 9.30 6.90
C ARG A 234 -33.48 10.69 6.39
N GLU A 235 -32.22 10.86 6.00
CA GLU A 235 -31.67 12.13 5.50
C GLU A 235 -32.14 12.45 4.07
N PHE A 236 -32.42 11.42 3.26
CA PHE A 236 -32.93 11.53 1.90
C PHE A 236 -34.22 10.71 1.74
N PRO A 237 -35.38 11.21 2.22
CA PRO A 237 -36.64 10.49 2.16
C PRO A 237 -37.01 10.07 0.74
N GLY A 238 -37.29 8.78 0.55
CA GLY A 238 -37.63 8.19 -0.75
C GLY A 238 -36.43 7.70 -1.57
N ALA A 239 -35.20 8.00 -1.16
CA ALA A 239 -34.01 7.38 -1.74
C ALA A 239 -33.80 5.97 -1.20
N ILE A 240 -33.14 5.10 -1.99
CA ILE A 240 -32.60 3.82 -1.51
C ILE A 240 -31.10 4.00 -1.26
N ALA A 241 -30.65 3.69 -0.04
CA ALA A 241 -29.23 3.73 0.32
C ALA A 241 -28.60 2.34 0.18
N LEU A 242 -27.51 2.23 -0.58
CA LEU A 242 -26.74 1.02 -0.81
C LEU A 242 -25.35 1.18 -0.17
N THR A 243 -24.89 0.15 0.53
CA THR A 243 -23.57 0.13 1.16
C THR A 243 -22.84 -1.15 0.81
N ALA A 244 -21.63 -1.02 0.30
CA ALA A 244 -20.70 -2.12 0.04
C ALA A 244 -19.43 -2.00 0.89
N LEU A 245 -18.56 -3.01 0.81
CA LEU A 245 -17.21 -2.93 1.38
C LEU A 245 -16.15 -2.63 0.32
N GLY A 246 -15.16 -1.84 0.74
CA GLY A 246 -13.88 -1.73 0.06
C GLY A 246 -12.98 -2.92 0.36
N CYS A 247 -11.69 -2.82 0.01
CA CYS A 247 -10.69 -3.81 0.42
C CYS A 247 -10.42 -3.67 1.93
N GLY A 248 -11.13 -4.45 2.75
CA GLY A 248 -11.20 -4.28 4.20
C GLY A 248 -10.86 -5.54 5.01
N ALA A 249 -10.21 -6.54 4.40
CA ALA A 249 -10.02 -7.85 5.04
C ALA A 249 -9.21 -7.78 6.34
N ASP A 250 -8.26 -6.87 6.43
CA ASP A 250 -7.42 -6.61 7.59
C ASP A 250 -7.87 -5.38 8.39
N GLN A 251 -9.08 -4.87 8.14
CA GLN A 251 -9.63 -3.65 8.73
C GLN A 251 -10.86 -3.96 9.59
N ASN A 252 -10.80 -3.58 10.87
CA ASN A 252 -11.94 -3.66 11.78
C ASN A 252 -12.38 -2.26 12.25
N PRO A 253 -13.63 -2.10 12.70
CA PRO A 253 -14.03 -0.94 13.48
C PRO A 253 -13.20 -0.87 14.78
N ASN A 254 -12.76 0.33 15.15
CA ASN A 254 -12.03 0.57 16.39
C ASN A 254 -12.48 1.86 17.09
N PRO A 255 -12.96 1.80 18.36
CA PRO A 255 -13.26 0.59 19.15
C PRO A 255 -14.40 -0.29 18.56
N ARG A 256 -14.77 -1.38 19.24
CA ARG A 256 -15.90 -2.24 18.85
C ARG A 256 -16.52 -2.93 20.06
N ARG A 257 -17.53 -3.77 19.83
CA ARG A 257 -18.27 -4.67 20.75
C ARG A 257 -19.59 -4.17 21.31
N THR A 258 -20.06 -2.96 20.97
CA THR A 258 -21.34 -2.44 21.50
C THR A 258 -22.26 -1.93 20.40
N MET A 259 -23.56 -1.93 20.66
CA MET A 259 -24.57 -1.43 19.73
C MET A 259 -24.49 0.09 19.55
N GLU A 260 -24.05 0.80 20.59
CA GLU A 260 -23.80 2.25 20.53
C GLU A 260 -22.73 2.58 19.49
N LEU A 261 -21.66 1.76 19.43
CA LEU A 261 -20.61 1.92 18.41
C LEU A 261 -21.12 1.61 17.01
N VAL A 262 -21.99 0.59 16.85
CA VAL A 262 -22.64 0.31 15.55
C VAL A 262 -23.38 1.55 15.07
N LYS A 263 -24.17 2.15 15.95
CA LYS A 263 -24.92 3.37 15.66
C LYS A 263 -23.98 4.53 15.34
N GLN A 264 -22.96 4.75 16.16
CA GLN A 264 -21.99 5.82 15.95
C GLN A 264 -21.31 5.72 14.57
N TYR A 265 -20.89 4.53 14.16
CA TYR A 265 -20.22 4.31 12.88
C TYR A 265 -21.16 4.46 11.69
N GLY A 266 -22.39 3.92 11.79
CA GLY A 266 -23.41 4.12 10.77
C GLY A 266 -23.77 5.59 10.57
N GLU A 267 -23.95 6.34 11.67
CA GLU A 267 -24.23 7.78 11.63
C GLU A 267 -23.04 8.60 11.11
N ALA A 268 -21.81 8.25 11.49
CA ALA A 268 -20.60 8.94 11.00
C ALA A 268 -20.44 8.80 9.48
N LEU A 269 -20.69 7.60 8.94
CA LEU A 269 -20.69 7.36 7.50
C LEU A 269 -21.81 8.14 6.82
N SER A 270 -23.05 8.05 7.35
CA SER A 270 -24.20 8.78 6.83
C SER A 270 -23.96 10.29 6.80
N ALA A 271 -23.37 10.86 7.85
CA ALA A 271 -23.06 12.29 7.93
C ALA A 271 -22.10 12.73 6.82
N GLU A 272 -21.03 11.98 6.58
CA GLU A 272 -20.07 12.29 5.51
C GLU A 272 -20.69 12.10 4.12
N ALA A 273 -21.43 11.01 3.93
CA ALA A 273 -22.12 10.76 2.67
C ALA A 273 -23.19 11.81 2.37
N LYS A 274 -23.94 12.27 3.38
CA LYS A 274 -24.86 13.41 3.28
C LYS A 274 -24.12 14.68 2.89
N ARG A 275 -23.02 15.01 3.57
CA ARG A 275 -22.22 16.21 3.28
C ARG A 275 -21.80 16.26 1.81
N LEU A 276 -21.33 15.13 1.27
CA LEU A 276 -20.99 15.00 -0.15
C LEU A 276 -22.24 15.11 -1.03
N ALA A 277 -23.29 14.34 -0.73
CA ALA A 277 -24.51 14.26 -1.53
C ALA A 277 -25.31 15.57 -1.55
N THR A 278 -25.15 16.48 -0.59
CA THR A 278 -25.73 17.83 -0.61
C THR A 278 -24.77 18.91 -1.10
N GLY A 279 -23.46 18.61 -1.17
CA GLY A 279 -22.40 19.54 -1.56
C GLY A 279 -21.87 19.27 -2.97
N GLU A 280 -20.54 19.25 -3.10
CA GLU A 280 -19.85 19.10 -4.39
C GLU A 280 -19.63 17.62 -4.74
N LEU A 281 -20.53 17.07 -5.57
CA LEU A 281 -20.27 15.86 -6.35
C LEU A 281 -19.93 16.21 -7.79
N ARG A 282 -19.04 15.44 -8.41
CA ARG A 282 -18.68 15.56 -9.82
C ARG A 282 -19.73 14.84 -10.68
N PRO A 283 -20.31 15.48 -11.69
CA PRO A 283 -21.21 14.81 -12.63
C PRO A 283 -20.52 13.64 -13.34
N ILE A 284 -21.27 12.59 -13.62
CA ILE A 284 -20.84 11.46 -14.44
C ILE A 284 -21.61 11.53 -15.76
N LYS A 285 -20.89 11.87 -16.83
CA LYS A 285 -21.41 12.11 -18.17
C LYS A 285 -20.99 11.03 -19.17
N GLY A 286 -19.83 10.42 -19.00
CA GLY A 286 -19.24 9.44 -19.89
C GLY A 286 -20.01 8.13 -19.97
N ALA A 287 -19.99 7.51 -21.17
CA ALA A 287 -20.68 6.24 -21.43
C ALA A 287 -20.17 5.09 -20.56
N LEU A 288 -21.08 4.25 -20.08
CA LEU A 288 -20.74 3.08 -19.29
C LEU A 288 -20.17 1.97 -20.17
N THR A 289 -18.92 1.61 -19.91
CA THR A 289 -18.28 0.42 -20.46
C THR A 289 -17.95 -0.55 -19.34
N CYS A 290 -18.05 -1.84 -19.60
CA CYS A 290 -17.80 -2.90 -18.63
C CYS A 290 -16.82 -3.93 -19.22
N LYS A 291 -15.87 -4.42 -18.42
CA LYS A 291 -14.83 -5.36 -18.82
C LYS A 291 -14.56 -6.26 -17.63
N ALA A 292 -14.28 -7.52 -17.90
CA ALA A 292 -13.88 -8.45 -16.86
C ALA A 292 -12.79 -9.38 -17.40
N LYS A 293 -11.98 -9.90 -16.48
CA LYS A 293 -10.92 -10.85 -16.73
C LYS A 293 -11.01 -11.97 -15.70
N GLN A 294 -11.21 -13.18 -16.18
CA GLN A 294 -11.03 -14.39 -15.38
C GLN A 294 -9.54 -14.71 -15.33
N ILE A 295 -9.02 -14.96 -14.14
CA ILE A 295 -7.67 -15.46 -13.88
C ILE A 295 -7.74 -16.62 -12.88
N ASP A 296 -6.67 -17.39 -12.79
CA ASP A 296 -6.52 -18.43 -11.77
C ASP A 296 -5.41 -18.03 -10.79
N LEU A 297 -5.76 -18.04 -9.50
CA LEU A 297 -4.86 -17.77 -8.39
C LEU A 297 -4.33 -19.08 -7.85
N ALA A 298 -3.07 -19.38 -8.14
CA ALA A 298 -2.44 -20.61 -7.68
C ALA A 298 -2.35 -20.65 -6.14
N TYR A 299 -2.61 -21.82 -5.57
CA TYR A 299 -2.21 -22.11 -4.20
C TYR A 299 -0.72 -22.42 -4.12
N ASP A 300 -0.14 -22.25 -2.93
CA ASP A 300 1.22 -22.71 -2.63
C ASP A 300 1.27 -24.25 -2.63
N LYS A 301 2.40 -24.84 -2.26
CA LYS A 301 2.58 -26.30 -2.15
C LYS A 301 1.42 -26.92 -1.37
N LEU A 302 0.68 -27.80 -2.05
CA LEU A 302 -0.43 -28.55 -1.45
C LEU A 302 0.08 -29.48 -0.35
N PRO A 303 -0.65 -29.61 0.78
CA PRO A 303 -0.27 -30.56 1.81
C PRO A 303 -0.39 -32.00 1.32
N THR A 304 0.61 -32.79 1.63
CA THR A 304 0.67 -34.24 1.42
C THR A 304 -0.32 -34.97 2.32
N ARG A 305 -0.59 -36.24 2.00
CA ARG A 305 -1.47 -37.08 2.83
C ARG A 305 -0.93 -37.19 4.26
N GLU A 306 0.39 -37.33 4.40
CA GLU A 306 1.08 -37.43 5.67
C GLU A 306 0.95 -36.13 6.48
N GLU A 307 1.11 -34.97 5.84
CA GLU A 307 0.89 -33.67 6.49
C GLU A 307 -0.56 -33.51 6.95
N TRP A 308 -1.54 -33.93 6.14
CA TRP A 308 -2.94 -33.94 6.59
C TRP A 308 -3.18 -34.87 7.77
N GLN A 309 -2.57 -36.06 7.79
CA GLN A 309 -2.70 -37.01 8.90
C GLN A 309 -2.19 -36.43 10.22
N VAL A 310 -1.12 -35.63 10.18
CA VAL A 310 -0.64 -34.89 11.36
C VAL A 310 -1.66 -33.82 11.79
N LEU A 311 -2.24 -33.08 10.85
CA LEU A 311 -3.19 -32.00 11.14
C LEU A 311 -4.51 -32.48 11.73
N VAL A 312 -4.89 -33.76 11.56
CA VAL A 312 -6.05 -34.38 12.22
C VAL A 312 -5.97 -34.30 13.74
N GLU A 313 -4.76 -34.33 14.30
CA GLU A 313 -4.50 -34.28 15.74
C GLU A 313 -4.38 -32.83 16.28
N SER A 314 -4.67 -31.83 15.44
CA SER A 314 -4.61 -30.42 15.86
C SER A 314 -5.59 -30.14 17.00
N LYS A 315 -5.12 -29.37 18.00
CA LYS A 315 -5.96 -28.88 19.10
C LYS A 315 -7.00 -27.84 18.66
N THR A 316 -6.84 -27.27 17.46
CA THR A 316 -7.82 -26.36 16.87
C THR A 316 -8.84 -27.16 16.07
N ALA A 317 -10.08 -27.24 16.56
CA ALA A 317 -11.14 -28.05 15.97
C ALA A 317 -11.34 -27.80 14.46
N ALA A 318 -11.28 -26.54 14.02
CA ALA A 318 -11.40 -26.20 12.60
C ALA A 318 -10.27 -26.77 11.73
N ILE A 319 -9.02 -26.77 12.23
CA ILE A 319 -7.87 -27.34 11.53
C ILE A 319 -8.02 -28.86 11.45
N ALA A 320 -8.33 -29.52 12.57
CA ALA A 320 -8.54 -30.96 12.61
C ALA A 320 -9.67 -31.41 11.69
N TYR A 321 -10.80 -30.68 11.69
CA TYR A 321 -11.94 -30.96 10.83
C TYR A 321 -11.61 -30.75 9.33
N HIS A 322 -10.93 -29.68 8.99
CA HIS A 322 -10.46 -29.41 7.62
C HIS A 322 -9.51 -30.52 7.13
N ALA A 323 -8.59 -30.98 7.98
CA ALA A 323 -7.70 -32.09 7.66
C ALA A 323 -8.45 -33.40 7.41
N LYS A 324 -9.41 -33.74 8.30
CA LYS A 324 -10.29 -34.92 8.12
C LYS A 324 -11.06 -34.87 6.80
N LYS A 325 -11.61 -33.70 6.44
CA LYS A 325 -12.31 -33.52 5.16
C LYS A 325 -11.41 -33.75 3.95
N ASN A 326 -10.20 -33.19 3.95
CA ASN A 326 -9.27 -33.35 2.82
C ASN A 326 -8.71 -34.76 2.72
N LEU A 327 -8.46 -35.45 3.84
CA LEU A 327 -8.13 -36.89 3.81
C LEU A 327 -9.26 -37.71 3.19
N ALA A 328 -10.51 -37.47 3.61
CA ALA A 328 -11.66 -38.16 3.04
C ALA A 328 -11.83 -37.89 1.53
N ARG A 329 -11.48 -36.69 1.04
CA ARG A 329 -11.43 -36.40 -0.41
C ARG A 329 -10.38 -37.25 -1.12
N LEU A 330 -9.17 -37.30 -0.58
CA LEU A 330 -8.08 -38.12 -1.12
C LEU A 330 -8.42 -39.61 -1.08
N ASP A 331 -9.10 -40.10 -0.04
CA ASP A 331 -9.57 -41.49 0.07
C ASP A 331 -10.57 -41.85 -1.03
N ARG A 332 -11.39 -40.89 -1.47
CA ARG A 332 -12.31 -41.05 -2.61
C ARG A 332 -11.63 -40.88 -3.99
N GLY A 333 -10.32 -40.63 -4.02
CA GLY A 333 -9.58 -40.40 -5.27
C GLY A 333 -9.81 -39.01 -5.87
N GLU A 334 -10.40 -38.08 -5.12
CA GLU A 334 -10.58 -36.69 -5.55
C GLU A 334 -9.26 -35.92 -5.47
N LYS A 335 -9.08 -34.95 -6.38
CA LYS A 335 -7.91 -34.05 -6.35
C LYS A 335 -8.22 -32.83 -5.50
N LEU A 336 -7.23 -32.36 -4.74
CA LEU A 336 -7.29 -31.07 -4.08
C LEU A 336 -7.19 -29.95 -5.13
N PRO A 337 -7.93 -28.83 -4.97
CA PRO A 337 -7.82 -27.71 -5.89
C PRO A 337 -6.41 -27.12 -5.84
N THR A 338 -5.81 -26.90 -7.01
CA THR A 338 -4.49 -26.29 -7.16
C THR A 338 -4.55 -24.77 -7.31
N GLU A 339 -5.73 -24.25 -7.62
CA GLU A 339 -5.97 -22.84 -7.92
C GLU A 339 -7.39 -22.41 -7.56
N LEU A 340 -7.58 -21.10 -7.49
CA LEU A 340 -8.87 -20.44 -7.31
C LEU A 340 -9.21 -19.59 -8.54
N PRO A 341 -10.32 -19.88 -9.24
CA PRO A 341 -10.85 -18.98 -10.26
C PRO A 341 -11.23 -17.63 -9.66
N TYR A 342 -10.80 -16.54 -10.30
CA TYR A 342 -10.93 -15.18 -9.78
C TYR A 342 -11.34 -14.21 -10.89
N LEU A 343 -12.44 -13.48 -10.69
CA LEU A 343 -13.02 -12.56 -11.67
C LEU A 343 -12.69 -11.10 -11.31
N VAL A 344 -11.68 -10.53 -11.98
CA VAL A 344 -11.41 -9.08 -11.89
C VAL A 344 -12.36 -8.35 -12.84
N GLN A 345 -13.16 -7.43 -12.31
CA GLN A 345 -14.14 -6.69 -13.10
C GLN A 345 -13.94 -5.19 -12.94
N ARG A 346 -14.11 -4.46 -14.05
CA ARG A 346 -14.08 -3.01 -14.07
C ARG A 346 -15.26 -2.43 -14.84
N TRP A 347 -15.83 -1.37 -14.30
CA TRP A 347 -16.79 -0.48 -14.96
C TRP A 347 -16.19 0.92 -15.08
N SER A 348 -16.35 1.61 -16.19
CA SER A 348 -15.95 3.02 -16.32
C SER A 348 -17.01 3.81 -17.06
N PHE A 349 -17.13 5.07 -16.65
CA PHE A 349 -18.06 6.03 -17.20
C PHE A 349 -17.26 7.05 -17.99
N GLY A 350 -16.88 6.67 -19.21
CA GLY A 350 -15.87 7.39 -19.99
C GLY A 350 -14.64 7.73 -19.15
N ASP A 351 -14.25 9.00 -19.19
CA ASP A 351 -13.10 9.53 -18.45
C ASP A 351 -13.49 10.09 -17.07
N ASP A 352 -14.75 10.01 -16.64
CA ASP A 352 -15.19 10.64 -15.39
C ASP A 352 -14.79 9.83 -14.15
N MET A 353 -14.97 8.50 -14.23
CA MET A 353 -14.56 7.58 -13.19
C MET A 353 -14.52 6.11 -13.64
N ALA A 354 -13.81 5.29 -12.86
CA ALA A 354 -13.81 3.84 -12.95
C ALA A 354 -14.08 3.19 -11.59
N MET A 355 -14.86 2.12 -11.58
CA MET A 355 -15.08 1.20 -10.47
C MET A 355 -14.37 -0.12 -10.75
N VAL A 356 -13.58 -0.62 -9.80
CA VAL A 356 -12.96 -1.95 -9.82
C VAL A 356 -13.65 -2.82 -8.76
N PHE A 357 -13.96 -4.06 -9.12
CA PHE A 357 -14.62 -5.04 -8.27
C PHE A 357 -13.73 -6.26 -8.12
N LEU A 358 -13.37 -6.57 -6.87
CA LEU A 358 -12.44 -7.64 -6.52
C LEU A 358 -13.12 -8.67 -5.60
N PRO A 359 -13.11 -9.96 -5.97
CA PRO A 359 -13.58 -11.04 -5.12
C PRO A 359 -12.78 -11.25 -3.84
N GLY A 360 -13.44 -11.89 -2.86
CA GLY A 360 -12.84 -12.33 -1.60
C GLY A 360 -12.79 -11.28 -0.52
N GLU A 361 -12.40 -11.74 0.67
CA GLU A 361 -11.96 -10.84 1.73
C GLU A 361 -10.56 -10.34 1.38
N ILE A 362 -10.52 -9.32 0.53
CA ILE A 362 -9.28 -8.76 -0.02
C ILE A 362 -8.70 -7.65 0.88
N THR A 363 -7.38 -7.72 1.14
CA THR A 363 -6.68 -6.82 2.07
C THR A 363 -6.54 -5.40 1.53
N VAL A 364 -6.43 -4.42 2.42
CA VAL A 364 -6.43 -2.98 2.08
C VAL A 364 -5.35 -2.55 1.09
N ASP A 365 -4.21 -3.25 1.10
CA ASP A 365 -3.07 -3.03 0.21
C ASP A 365 -3.46 -2.96 -1.26
N TYR A 366 -4.41 -3.79 -1.71
CA TYR A 366 -4.87 -3.77 -3.09
C TYR A 366 -5.54 -2.44 -3.44
N SER A 367 -6.48 -1.96 -2.61
CA SER A 367 -7.11 -0.65 -2.83
C SER A 367 -6.06 0.46 -2.89
N LEU A 368 -5.13 0.47 -1.93
CA LEU A 368 -4.07 1.48 -1.87
C LEU A 368 -3.13 1.41 -3.06
N ARG A 369 -2.75 0.22 -3.51
CA ARG A 369 -1.92 -0.01 -4.70
C ARG A 369 -2.62 0.44 -5.97
N ILE A 370 -3.89 0.07 -6.17
CA ILE A 370 -4.65 0.49 -7.36
C ILE A 370 -4.82 2.02 -7.36
N LYS A 371 -5.18 2.65 -6.22
CA LYS A 371 -5.30 4.11 -6.07
C LYS A 371 -4.00 4.88 -6.28
N ARG A 372 -2.89 4.17 -6.37
CA ARG A 372 -1.56 4.72 -6.59
C ARG A 372 -1.14 4.55 -8.04
N GLU A 373 -1.38 3.38 -8.61
CA GLU A 373 -1.03 3.06 -9.99
C GLU A 373 -2.00 3.70 -10.99
N PHE A 374 -3.22 3.99 -10.54
CA PHE A 374 -4.26 4.69 -11.29
C PHE A 374 -4.69 5.99 -10.59
N ASP A 375 -5.24 6.93 -11.36
CA ASP A 375 -5.71 8.24 -10.94
C ASP A 375 -6.79 8.11 -9.86
N ARG A 376 -6.35 8.25 -8.60
CA ARG A 376 -7.21 8.19 -7.41
C ARG A 376 -8.42 9.12 -7.50
N SER A 377 -8.29 10.26 -8.18
CA SER A 377 -9.37 11.24 -8.28
C SER A 377 -10.54 10.77 -9.14
N ARG A 378 -10.35 9.68 -9.89
CA ARG A 378 -11.31 9.06 -10.80
C ARG A 378 -11.54 7.57 -10.50
N LEU A 379 -11.16 7.09 -9.32
CA LEU A 379 -11.16 5.66 -9.02
C LEU A 379 -11.99 5.30 -7.78
N TRP A 380 -12.74 4.21 -7.89
CA TRP A 380 -13.44 3.55 -6.80
C TRP A 380 -13.07 2.05 -6.81
N VAL A 381 -12.59 1.51 -5.68
CA VAL A 381 -12.30 0.08 -5.54
C VAL A 381 -13.26 -0.57 -4.54
N ASN A 382 -13.90 -1.67 -4.94
CA ASN A 382 -14.76 -2.51 -4.09
C ASN A 382 -14.10 -3.87 -3.86
N GLY A 383 -14.18 -4.36 -2.62
CA GLY A 383 -13.86 -5.74 -2.26
C GLY A 383 -15.13 -6.57 -2.17
N TYR A 384 -15.03 -7.82 -1.70
CA TYR A 384 -16.19 -8.68 -1.41
C TYR A 384 -17.19 -8.74 -2.56
N SER A 385 -16.68 -8.67 -3.79
CA SER A 385 -17.47 -8.47 -5.00
C SER A 385 -17.49 -9.73 -5.86
N ASN A 386 -18.65 -10.11 -6.38
CA ASN A 386 -18.92 -11.24 -7.26
C ASN A 386 -18.72 -12.65 -6.65
N ASP A 387 -17.76 -12.80 -5.74
CA ASP A 387 -17.51 -14.01 -4.98
C ASP A 387 -16.81 -13.66 -3.65
N VAL A 388 -17.01 -14.48 -2.62
CA VAL A 388 -16.27 -14.38 -1.34
C VAL A 388 -15.65 -15.75 -1.00
N PRO A 389 -14.65 -16.22 -1.78
CA PRO A 389 -14.18 -17.59 -1.70
C PRO A 389 -13.22 -17.84 -0.54
N CYS A 390 -12.47 -16.82 -0.11
CA CYS A 390 -11.57 -16.81 1.04
C CYS A 390 -10.97 -15.41 1.26
N TYR A 391 -10.05 -15.30 2.23
CA TYR A 391 -9.14 -14.17 2.36
C TYR A 391 -8.16 -14.11 1.19
N VAL A 392 -7.91 -12.92 0.65
CA VAL A 392 -6.97 -12.67 -0.44
C VAL A 392 -5.91 -11.66 0.04
N PRO A 393 -4.72 -12.15 0.47
CA PRO A 393 -3.67 -11.30 1.00
C PRO A 393 -2.89 -10.59 -0.11
N SER A 394 -2.33 -9.41 0.20
CA SER A 394 -1.21 -8.86 -0.57
C SER A 394 0.06 -9.67 -0.34
N ARG A 395 1.10 -9.41 -1.14
CA ARG A 395 2.43 -9.98 -0.94
C ARG A 395 2.93 -9.75 0.47
N ARG A 396 2.78 -8.51 0.98
CA ARG A 396 3.13 -8.14 2.34
C ARG A 396 2.38 -8.99 3.37
N VAL A 397 1.05 -9.05 3.28
CA VAL A 397 0.22 -9.79 4.24
C VAL A 397 0.50 -11.30 4.19
N LEU A 398 0.78 -11.84 3.00
CA LEU A 398 1.17 -13.23 2.80
C LEU A 398 2.51 -13.56 3.48
N GLU A 399 3.51 -12.67 3.36
CA GLU A 399 4.83 -12.81 4.00
C GLU A 399 4.78 -12.65 5.52
N GLU A 400 3.98 -11.71 6.02
CA GLU A 400 3.71 -11.55 7.45
C GLU A 400 2.99 -12.77 8.05
N GLY A 401 2.23 -13.50 7.23
CA GLY A 401 1.45 -14.65 7.65
C GLY A 401 0.26 -14.27 8.55
N GLY A 402 -0.03 -15.13 9.52
CA GLY A 402 -1.17 -14.95 10.42
C GLY A 402 -2.53 -15.28 9.78
N TYR A 403 -3.60 -14.69 10.31
CA TYR A 403 -4.97 -15.04 9.96
C TYR A 403 -5.29 -14.75 8.48
N GLU A 404 -5.15 -13.50 8.03
CA GLU A 404 -5.43 -13.11 6.64
C GLU A 404 -4.42 -13.68 5.64
N GLY A 405 -3.16 -13.89 6.05
CA GLY A 405 -2.09 -14.36 5.17
C GLY A 405 -2.16 -15.86 4.87
N ALA A 406 -2.65 -16.68 5.82
CA ALA A 406 -2.70 -18.14 5.63
C ALA A 406 -3.75 -18.84 6.50
N GLY A 407 -3.92 -18.42 7.76
CA GLY A 407 -4.70 -19.18 8.75
C GLY A 407 -6.20 -19.29 8.43
N ALA A 408 -6.78 -18.28 7.78
CA ALA A 408 -8.21 -18.24 7.48
C ALA A 408 -8.65 -19.22 6.39
N MET A 409 -7.72 -19.74 5.58
CA MET A 409 -7.97 -20.70 4.50
C MET A 409 -8.76 -21.94 4.97
N VAL A 410 -8.54 -22.34 6.22
CA VAL A 410 -9.19 -23.48 6.88
C VAL A 410 -10.72 -23.34 6.89
N TYR A 411 -11.24 -22.17 7.23
CA TYR A 411 -12.69 -21.93 7.34
C TYR A 411 -13.39 -21.90 5.98
N TYR A 412 -12.62 -21.54 4.95
CA TYR A 412 -13.04 -21.49 3.56
C TYR A 412 -12.78 -22.77 2.80
N ASP A 413 -12.25 -23.81 3.47
CA ASP A 413 -11.97 -25.12 2.88
C ASP A 413 -10.99 -25.03 1.69
N ARG A 414 -9.96 -24.19 1.86
CA ARG A 414 -8.88 -24.03 0.90
C ARG A 414 -7.66 -24.82 1.40
N PRO A 415 -6.99 -25.62 0.54
CA PRO A 415 -6.01 -26.61 0.98
C PRO A 415 -4.76 -25.98 1.60
N THR A 416 -4.38 -24.78 1.16
CA THR A 416 -3.23 -24.04 1.68
C THR A 416 -3.37 -22.55 1.32
N LYS A 417 -2.39 -21.73 1.73
CA LYS A 417 -2.29 -20.31 1.37
C LYS A 417 -2.03 -20.13 -0.14
N PHE A 418 -2.18 -18.91 -0.64
CA PHE A 418 -1.86 -18.62 -2.04
C PHE A 418 -0.35 -18.64 -2.32
N ALA A 419 0.00 -18.88 -3.59
CA ALA A 419 1.35 -18.73 -4.08
C ALA A 419 1.86 -17.28 -3.95
N PRO A 420 3.19 -17.09 -3.84
CA PRO A 420 3.87 -15.81 -3.79
C PRO A 420 3.41 -14.69 -4.73
N ASP A 421 2.91 -15.03 -5.91
CA ASP A 421 2.59 -14.13 -7.01
C ASP A 421 1.12 -13.69 -7.06
N VAL A 422 0.31 -14.06 -6.05
CA VAL A 422 -1.14 -13.75 -5.98
C VAL A 422 -1.46 -12.27 -6.22
N GLU A 423 -0.69 -11.37 -5.60
CA GLU A 423 -0.90 -9.93 -5.76
C GLU A 423 -0.61 -9.46 -7.18
N GLU A 424 0.49 -9.93 -7.78
CA GLU A 424 0.87 -9.55 -9.14
C GLU A 424 -0.08 -10.11 -10.19
N ARG A 425 -0.65 -11.30 -9.98
CA ARG A 425 -1.70 -11.86 -10.86
C ARG A 425 -2.94 -10.99 -10.89
N ILE A 426 -3.43 -10.60 -9.71
CA ILE A 426 -4.60 -9.73 -9.58
C ILE A 426 -4.29 -8.35 -10.17
N MET A 427 -3.15 -7.76 -9.84
CA MET A 427 -2.77 -6.44 -10.35
C MET A 427 -2.55 -6.45 -11.86
N GLY A 428 -1.96 -7.51 -12.42
CA GLY A 428 -1.85 -7.70 -13.87
C GLY A 428 -3.22 -7.69 -14.55
N ALA A 429 -4.19 -8.43 -14.00
CA ALA A 429 -5.57 -8.40 -14.51
C ALA A 429 -6.24 -7.04 -14.34
N VAL A 430 -5.99 -6.30 -13.25
CA VAL A 430 -6.46 -4.92 -13.07
C VAL A 430 -5.89 -4.02 -14.16
N HIS A 431 -4.59 -4.09 -14.46
CA HIS A 431 -3.97 -3.35 -15.56
C HIS A 431 -4.58 -3.67 -16.93
N GLU A 432 -4.91 -4.94 -17.18
CA GLU A 432 -5.55 -5.34 -18.45
C GLU A 432 -6.97 -4.78 -18.61
N VAL A 433 -7.75 -4.71 -17.53
CA VAL A 433 -9.15 -4.23 -17.62
C VAL A 433 -9.28 -2.71 -17.49
N MET A 434 -8.31 -2.04 -16.89
CA MET A 434 -8.30 -0.59 -16.70
C MET A 434 -7.89 0.16 -17.98
N PRO A 435 -8.52 1.31 -18.29
CA PRO A 435 -8.08 2.18 -19.38
C PRO A 435 -6.69 2.77 -19.11
N GLY A 436 -5.82 2.83 -20.13
CA GLY A 436 -4.44 3.29 -19.96
C GLY A 436 -4.29 4.76 -19.58
N ASP A 437 -5.27 5.60 -19.91
CA ASP A 437 -5.33 7.02 -19.54
C ASP A 437 -5.69 7.25 -18.06
N PHE A 438 -6.20 6.23 -17.37
CA PHE A 438 -6.37 6.23 -15.92
C PHE A 438 -5.06 5.95 -15.18
N LEU A 439 -4.01 5.50 -15.85
CA LEU A 439 -2.72 5.30 -15.18
C LEU A 439 -2.23 6.64 -14.65
N THR A 440 -1.81 6.67 -13.38
CA THR A 440 -1.28 7.87 -12.75
C THR A 440 -0.12 8.39 -13.59
N ARG A 441 -0.28 9.61 -14.12
CA ARG A 441 0.81 10.32 -14.79
C ARG A 441 1.71 10.93 -13.72
N PRO A 442 3.04 10.93 -13.88
CA PRO A 442 3.96 11.56 -12.92
C PRO A 442 3.50 12.99 -12.54
N GLU A 443 3.03 13.73 -13.53
CA GLU A 443 2.51 15.11 -13.47
C GLU A 443 1.29 15.31 -12.57
N GLN A 444 0.52 14.24 -12.30
CA GLN A 444 -0.72 14.26 -11.52
C GLN A 444 -0.52 13.84 -10.06
N VAL A 445 0.69 13.43 -9.68
CA VAL A 445 1.07 13.24 -8.28
C VAL A 445 1.12 14.63 -7.64
N LYS A 446 0.07 14.99 -6.87
CA LYS A 446 0.09 16.22 -6.07
C LYS A 446 1.39 16.29 -5.27
N PRO A 447 2.03 17.46 -5.15
CA PRO A 447 3.14 17.65 -4.21
C PRO A 447 2.69 17.15 -2.84
N ILE A 448 3.44 16.21 -2.28
CA ILE A 448 3.13 15.61 -0.99
C ILE A 448 3.29 16.71 0.06
N GLU A 449 2.28 16.89 0.91
CA GLU A 449 2.37 17.81 2.05
C GLU A 449 3.57 17.40 2.90
N GLU A 450 4.47 18.35 3.12
CA GLU A 450 5.65 18.12 3.93
C GLU A 450 5.22 17.87 5.38
N PRO A 451 5.85 16.90 6.07
CA PRO A 451 5.54 16.67 7.47
C PRO A 451 5.79 17.94 8.30
N ALA A 452 4.91 18.20 9.26
CA ALA A 452 5.15 19.22 10.27
C ALA A 452 6.45 18.86 11.02
N ALA A 453 7.40 19.80 11.09
CA ALA A 453 8.68 19.59 11.75
C ALA A 453 8.71 20.39 13.05
N VAL A 454 9.03 19.71 14.15
CA VAL A 454 9.30 20.36 15.44
C VAL A 454 10.66 21.03 15.36
N ALA A 455 10.74 22.34 15.63
CA ALA A 455 11.98 23.08 15.56
C ALA A 455 12.91 22.75 16.73
N TYR A 456 14.21 22.64 16.48
CA TYR A 456 15.24 22.47 17.51
C TYR A 456 16.30 23.56 17.34
N PRO A 457 16.47 24.50 18.29
CA PRO A 457 17.39 25.62 18.14
C PRO A 457 18.87 25.21 18.26
N VAL A 458 19.13 24.04 18.84
CA VAL A 458 20.49 23.53 19.08
C VAL A 458 20.55 22.06 18.67
N HIS A 459 20.95 21.80 17.42
CA HIS A 459 20.99 20.43 16.86
C HIS A 459 21.97 19.49 17.59
N SER A 460 22.99 20.03 18.28
CA SER A 460 23.91 19.23 19.09
C SER A 460 23.31 18.75 20.41
N ASN A 461 22.13 19.26 20.82
CA ASN A 461 21.41 18.77 22.00
C ASN A 461 20.49 17.61 21.61
N LEU A 462 21.07 16.40 21.58
CA LEU A 462 20.38 15.19 21.12
C LEU A 462 19.48 14.58 22.21
N MET A 463 19.79 14.82 23.49
CA MET A 463 19.16 14.15 24.63
C MET A 463 17.84 14.80 25.08
N VAL A 464 17.16 15.50 24.18
CA VAL A 464 15.86 16.14 24.42
C VAL A 464 14.87 15.86 23.29
N VAL A 465 13.59 15.68 23.64
CA VAL A 465 12.44 15.67 22.72
C VAL A 465 11.62 16.92 22.99
N ARG A 466 11.17 17.59 21.93
CA ARG A 466 10.31 18.76 22.00
C ARG A 466 8.91 18.44 21.50
N ASP A 467 7.89 19.08 22.06
CA ASP A 467 6.54 19.09 21.51
C ASP A 467 6.31 20.27 20.54
N GLU A 468 5.14 20.33 19.91
CA GLU A 468 4.79 21.40 18.96
C GLU A 468 4.69 22.79 19.60
N ALA A 469 4.43 22.86 20.91
CA ALA A 469 4.41 24.10 21.68
C ALA A 469 5.82 24.54 22.13
N GLY A 470 6.84 23.72 21.84
CA GLY A 470 8.24 23.96 22.18
C GLY A 470 8.64 23.50 23.58
N GLY A 471 7.76 22.79 24.31
CA GLY A 471 8.06 22.16 25.59
C GLY A 471 9.07 21.04 25.44
N GLU A 472 10.03 20.93 26.36
CA GLU A 472 11.12 19.95 26.29
C GLU A 472 10.99 18.88 27.36
N ARG A 473 11.38 17.66 27.01
CA ARG A 473 11.55 16.54 27.93
C ARG A 473 12.82 15.75 27.61
N PRO A 474 13.51 15.17 28.61
CA PRO A 474 14.73 14.41 28.37
C PRO A 474 14.45 13.11 27.59
N VAL A 475 15.41 12.70 26.77
CA VAL A 475 15.46 11.36 26.15
C VAL A 475 16.02 10.39 27.20
N GLN A 476 15.22 9.43 27.65
CA GLN A 476 15.63 8.46 28.67
C GLN A 476 15.51 7.01 28.20
N SER A 477 14.92 6.78 27.03
CA SER A 477 14.62 5.45 26.51
C SER A 477 14.74 5.39 24.99
N ALA A 478 14.77 4.16 24.46
CA ALA A 478 14.70 3.92 23.02
C ALA A 478 13.39 4.45 22.39
N ALA A 479 12.28 4.46 23.15
CA ALA A 479 11.01 5.01 22.69
C ALA A 479 11.08 6.53 22.53
N ASP A 480 11.71 7.23 23.48
CA ASP A 480 11.94 8.68 23.36
C ASP A 480 12.86 9.01 22.19
N TRP A 481 13.90 8.20 22.01
CA TRP A 481 14.81 8.35 20.88
C TRP A 481 14.09 8.14 19.54
N ALA A 482 13.19 7.16 19.44
CA ALA A 482 12.40 6.94 18.22
C ALA A 482 11.54 8.16 17.85
N VAL A 483 10.98 8.87 18.85
CA VAL A 483 10.27 10.15 18.61
C VAL A 483 11.25 11.21 18.09
N ARG A 484 12.44 11.32 18.69
CA ARG A 484 13.48 12.26 18.23
C ARG A 484 13.91 11.96 16.79
N VAL A 485 14.09 10.69 16.43
CA VAL A 485 14.41 10.24 15.08
C VAL A 485 13.32 10.65 14.08
N ALA A 486 12.04 10.54 14.44
CA ALA A 486 10.95 11.01 13.59
C ALA A 486 11.04 12.52 13.31
N HIS A 487 11.36 13.33 14.32
CA HIS A 487 11.58 14.77 14.14
C HIS A 487 12.80 15.07 13.26
N ILE A 488 13.90 14.32 13.42
CA ILE A 488 15.10 14.44 12.58
C ILE A 488 14.77 14.13 11.11
N LYS A 489 14.05 13.03 10.85
CA LYS A 489 13.58 12.68 9.49
C LYS A 489 12.70 13.78 8.89
N ALA A 490 11.84 14.41 9.69
CA ALA A 490 11.02 15.54 9.23
C ALA A 490 11.88 16.77 8.90
N GLY A 491 12.86 17.11 9.75
CA GLY A 491 13.81 18.20 9.51
C GLY A 491 14.63 17.98 8.23
N MET A 492 15.18 16.78 8.04
CA MET A 492 15.88 16.40 6.80
C MET A 492 14.99 16.58 5.57
N GLN A 493 13.73 16.13 5.62
CA GLN A 493 12.78 16.30 4.51
C GLN A 493 12.41 17.75 4.23
N LYS A 494 12.49 18.66 5.22
CA LYS A 494 12.28 20.09 4.98
C LYS A 494 13.36 20.68 4.07
N ALA A 495 14.64 20.36 4.30
CA ALA A 495 15.73 20.87 3.47
C ALA A 495 15.94 20.07 2.18
N MET A 496 15.75 18.75 2.22
CA MET A 496 15.96 17.86 1.06
C MET A 496 14.72 17.74 0.16
N GLY A 497 13.53 18.00 0.68
CA GLY A 497 12.26 17.63 0.06
C GLY A 497 11.64 16.39 0.70
N ALA A 498 10.31 16.26 0.58
CA ALA A 498 9.58 15.13 1.12
C ALA A 498 10.02 13.81 0.46
N LEU A 499 10.25 12.78 1.28
CA LEU A 499 10.34 11.42 0.80
C LEU A 499 8.92 10.96 0.46
N HIS A 500 8.71 10.57 -0.78
CA HIS A 500 7.40 10.09 -1.19
C HIS A 500 7.02 8.81 -0.46
N ASP A 501 5.72 8.56 -0.38
CA ASP A 501 5.21 7.28 0.11
C ASP A 501 5.82 6.15 -0.75
N THR A 502 6.52 5.22 -0.10
CA THR A 502 7.08 4.01 -0.74
C THR A 502 6.02 3.11 -1.34
N SER A 503 4.75 3.34 -1.01
CA SER A 503 3.66 2.80 -1.79
C SER A 503 3.92 3.12 -3.28
N LEU A 504 4.30 4.34 -3.69
CA LEU A 504 4.50 4.77 -5.10
C LEU A 504 5.59 4.02 -5.91
N TRP A 505 6.19 2.96 -5.37
CA TRP A 505 7.15 2.13 -6.11
C TRP A 505 6.53 1.56 -7.39
N ALA A 506 7.20 1.83 -8.52
CA ALA A 506 6.95 1.12 -9.76
C ALA A 506 7.44 -0.33 -9.64
N PRO A 507 6.93 -1.30 -10.43
CA PRO A 507 7.47 -2.66 -10.48
C PRO A 507 9.00 -2.66 -10.62
N LEU A 508 9.70 -3.50 -9.85
CA LEU A 508 11.16 -3.59 -9.87
C LEU A 508 11.59 -4.37 -11.12
N ASN A 509 11.80 -3.66 -12.22
CA ASN A 509 12.38 -4.26 -13.40
C ASN A 509 13.90 -4.13 -13.35
N VAL A 510 14.60 -5.20 -13.73
CA VAL A 510 16.07 -5.24 -13.82
C VAL A 510 16.45 -5.75 -15.20
N GLU A 511 17.18 -4.93 -15.93
CA GLU A 511 17.74 -5.25 -17.24
C GLU A 511 19.25 -5.49 -17.08
N THR A 512 19.75 -6.62 -17.56
CA THR A 512 21.20 -6.85 -17.66
C THR A 512 21.69 -6.35 -19.01
N VAL A 513 22.60 -5.39 -18.98
CA VAL A 513 23.18 -4.74 -20.17
C VAL A 513 24.41 -5.49 -20.66
N SER A 514 25.28 -5.90 -19.72
CA SER A 514 26.49 -6.67 -20.02
C SER A 514 26.93 -7.45 -18.80
N GLU A 515 27.68 -8.53 -19.02
CA GLU A 515 28.27 -9.33 -17.96
C GLU A 515 29.73 -9.63 -18.29
N GLU A 516 30.60 -9.56 -17.29
CA GLU A 516 31.99 -9.94 -17.37
C GLU A 516 32.36 -10.79 -16.16
N LYS A 517 33.01 -11.93 -16.39
CA LYS A 517 33.51 -12.78 -15.32
C LYS A 517 34.97 -12.41 -15.00
N THR A 518 35.22 -12.01 -13.76
CA THR A 518 36.57 -11.83 -13.22
C THR A 518 37.04 -13.11 -12.50
N GLU A 519 38.27 -13.12 -11.99
CA GLU A 519 38.77 -14.25 -11.20
C GLU A 519 37.92 -14.51 -9.94
N LYS A 520 37.50 -13.46 -9.22
CA LYS A 520 36.83 -13.58 -7.91
C LYS A 520 35.31 -13.38 -7.94
N TYR A 521 34.78 -12.62 -8.89
CA TYR A 521 33.36 -12.29 -8.97
C TYR A 521 32.88 -12.05 -10.41
N VAL A 522 31.57 -12.15 -10.62
CA VAL A 522 30.90 -11.71 -11.84
C VAL A 522 30.53 -10.24 -11.70
N ARG A 523 30.87 -9.42 -12.69
CA ARG A 523 30.51 -8.01 -12.78
C ARG A 523 29.43 -7.82 -13.85
N ARG A 524 28.22 -7.46 -13.44
CA ARG A 524 27.07 -7.21 -14.32
C ARG A 524 26.77 -5.73 -14.40
N LYS A 525 26.74 -5.15 -15.61
CA LYS A 525 26.14 -3.84 -15.82
C LYS A 525 24.64 -4.05 -15.91
N ILE A 526 23.89 -3.36 -15.06
CA ILE A 526 22.44 -3.46 -15.02
C ILE A 526 21.79 -2.09 -15.11
N ARG A 527 20.50 -2.07 -15.44
CA ARG A 527 19.60 -0.96 -15.20
C ARG A 527 18.43 -1.44 -14.36
N PHE A 528 18.00 -0.64 -13.39
CA PHE A 528 16.81 -0.97 -12.61
C PHE A 528 15.84 0.21 -12.50
N THR A 529 14.56 -0.08 -12.31
CA THR A 529 13.51 0.94 -12.24
C THR A 529 13.32 1.45 -10.80
N PRO A 530 13.77 2.68 -10.44
CA PRO A 530 13.49 3.27 -9.12
C PRO A 530 12.06 3.81 -9.01
N GLU A 531 11.51 4.34 -10.10
CA GLU A 531 10.15 4.85 -10.23
C GLU A 531 9.76 4.87 -11.71
N ARG A 532 8.47 5.11 -11.99
CA ARG A 532 7.93 5.01 -13.34
C ARG A 532 8.57 6.05 -14.28
N GLY A 533 9.00 5.60 -15.45
CA GLY A 533 9.65 6.48 -16.45
C GLY A 533 11.12 6.79 -16.14
N ASP A 534 11.69 6.12 -15.14
CA ASP A 534 13.08 6.29 -14.75
C ASP A 534 13.83 4.94 -14.75
N SER A 535 15.14 5.00 -14.94
CA SER A 535 16.02 3.83 -15.07
C SER A 535 17.41 4.19 -14.55
N VAL A 536 17.81 3.56 -13.44
CA VAL A 536 19.10 3.81 -12.78
C VAL A 536 20.12 2.79 -13.28
N PRO A 537 21.20 3.23 -13.94
CA PRO A 537 22.35 2.39 -14.26
C PRO A 537 23.09 2.01 -12.97
N ALA A 538 23.51 0.75 -12.89
CA ALA A 538 24.29 0.24 -11.77
C ALA A 538 25.26 -0.86 -12.21
N TRP A 539 26.27 -1.11 -11.40
CA TRP A 539 27.02 -2.35 -11.41
C TRP A 539 26.54 -3.28 -10.29
N LEU A 540 26.35 -4.56 -10.61
CA LEU A 540 26.10 -5.63 -9.66
C LEU A 540 27.28 -6.60 -9.68
N LEU A 541 27.96 -6.75 -8.55
CA LEU A 541 29.11 -7.63 -8.38
C LEU A 541 28.69 -8.80 -7.49
N ILE A 542 28.83 -10.02 -8.01
CA ILE A 542 28.42 -11.26 -7.34
C ILE A 542 29.64 -12.18 -7.21
N PRO A 543 30.07 -12.56 -6.00
CA PRO A 543 31.20 -13.47 -5.81
C PRO A 543 31.03 -14.80 -6.59
N ASN A 544 32.09 -15.29 -7.21
CA ASN A 544 32.07 -16.54 -8.01
C ASN A 544 31.81 -17.77 -7.14
N GLU A 545 32.29 -17.75 -5.89
CA GLU A 545 32.20 -18.85 -4.95
C GLU A 545 31.31 -18.46 -3.77
N LEU A 546 30.06 -18.93 -3.80
CA LEU A 546 29.19 -18.98 -2.63
C LEU A 546 28.95 -20.46 -2.28
N PRO A 547 29.11 -20.88 -1.01
CA PRO A 547 28.78 -22.25 -0.63
C PRO A 547 27.34 -22.59 -1.05
N PRO A 548 27.05 -23.82 -1.53
CA PRO A 548 25.70 -24.21 -1.93
C PRO A 548 24.68 -23.93 -0.82
N GLY A 549 23.65 -23.12 -1.12
CA GLY A 549 22.62 -22.71 -0.17
C GLY A 549 23.02 -21.57 0.80
N ALA A 550 24.26 -21.10 0.76
CA ALA A 550 24.71 -19.94 1.53
C ALA A 550 24.32 -18.63 0.85
N LYS A 551 24.01 -17.63 1.69
CA LYS A 551 23.67 -16.27 1.28
C LYS A 551 24.72 -15.31 1.82
N ALA A 552 25.26 -14.46 0.96
CA ALA A 552 26.27 -13.46 1.30
C ALA A 552 25.67 -12.24 1.99
N ALA A 553 26.50 -11.55 2.78
CA ALA A 553 26.22 -10.16 3.13
C ALA A 553 26.29 -9.29 1.86
N ALA A 554 25.46 -8.25 1.81
CA ALA A 554 25.43 -7.33 0.68
C ALA A 554 25.88 -5.92 1.06
N MET A 555 26.35 -5.18 0.07
CA MET A 555 26.80 -3.80 0.23
C MET A 555 26.23 -2.91 -0.86
N LEU A 556 25.52 -1.87 -0.46
CA LEU A 556 25.25 -0.73 -1.32
C LEU A 556 26.48 0.18 -1.34
N CYS A 557 27.13 0.30 -2.50
CA CYS A 557 28.38 1.06 -2.65
C CYS A 557 28.11 2.35 -3.43
N LEU A 558 28.22 3.50 -2.76
CA LEU A 558 27.81 4.80 -3.30
C LEU A 558 29.02 5.63 -3.70
N HIS A 559 29.11 6.02 -4.97
CA HIS A 559 30.27 6.70 -5.52
C HIS A 559 30.40 8.18 -5.10
N GLN A 560 31.64 8.67 -5.12
CA GLN A 560 32.04 10.06 -4.90
C GLN A 560 31.72 10.98 -6.10
N THR A 561 32.02 12.28 -5.96
CA THR A 561 31.84 13.28 -7.02
C THR A 561 32.85 13.07 -8.16
N THR A 562 32.53 12.17 -9.10
CA THR A 562 33.36 11.84 -10.25
C THR A 562 32.51 11.69 -11.51
N LYS A 563 33.03 12.10 -12.68
CA LYS A 563 32.28 12.01 -13.95
C LYS A 563 31.94 10.56 -14.31
N SER A 564 32.81 9.62 -13.99
CA SER A 564 32.64 8.18 -14.26
C SER A 564 31.61 7.50 -13.34
N GLY A 565 31.09 8.22 -12.33
CA GLY A 565 30.08 7.71 -11.41
C GLY A 565 30.45 6.37 -10.78
N LYS A 566 29.54 5.40 -10.92
CA LYS A 566 29.65 4.03 -10.43
C LYS A 566 30.86 3.23 -10.93
N ASP A 567 31.55 3.67 -11.98
CA ASP A 567 32.68 2.93 -12.56
C ASP A 567 33.93 2.99 -11.68
N GLU A 568 34.13 4.07 -10.91
CA GLU A 568 35.32 4.21 -10.05
C GLU A 568 35.29 3.21 -8.87
N PRO A 569 34.20 3.05 -8.09
CA PRO A 569 34.16 2.06 -7.02
C PRO A 569 34.38 0.61 -7.44
N VAL A 570 34.08 0.26 -8.69
CA VAL A 570 34.23 -1.10 -9.23
C VAL A 570 35.58 -1.35 -9.93
N GLY A 571 36.53 -0.41 -9.79
CA GLY A 571 37.89 -0.56 -10.29
C GLY A 571 38.08 -0.29 -11.78
N LEU A 572 37.14 0.40 -12.43
CA LEU A 572 37.22 0.70 -13.87
C LEU A 572 37.84 2.07 -14.20
N GLY A 573 38.48 2.72 -13.23
CA GLY A 573 39.19 3.98 -13.41
C GLY A 573 39.38 4.73 -12.10
N GLY A 574 39.88 5.96 -12.18
CA GLY A 574 40.02 6.83 -11.01
C GLY A 574 41.07 6.37 -10.00
N LYS A 575 40.90 6.74 -8.72
CA LYS A 575 41.88 6.46 -7.66
C LYS A 575 41.72 5.04 -7.13
N PRO A 576 42.80 4.22 -7.06
CA PRO A 576 42.75 2.90 -6.43
C PRO A 576 42.24 2.94 -4.98
N SER A 577 42.47 4.04 -4.27
CA SER A 577 41.97 4.22 -2.92
C SER A 577 40.45 4.28 -2.79
N LEU A 578 39.73 4.36 -3.91
CA LEU A 578 38.27 4.48 -3.96
C LEU A 578 37.62 3.26 -4.63
N HIS A 579 38.36 2.18 -4.89
CA HIS A 579 37.86 0.94 -5.53
C HIS A 579 37.16 -0.01 -4.53
N TYR A 580 36.46 0.55 -3.53
CA TYR A 580 35.97 -0.23 -2.39
C TYR A 580 34.88 -1.25 -2.74
N ALA A 581 34.12 -1.08 -3.83
CA ALA A 581 33.14 -2.08 -4.24
C ALA A 581 33.83 -3.32 -4.85
N HIS A 582 34.90 -3.11 -5.62
CA HIS A 582 35.77 -4.17 -6.11
C HIS A 582 36.41 -4.94 -4.94
N GLU A 583 37.05 -4.24 -4.01
CA GLU A 583 37.73 -4.85 -2.85
C GLU A 583 36.76 -5.59 -1.90
N LEU A 584 35.48 -5.16 -1.81
CA LEU A 584 34.45 -5.83 -1.03
C LEU A 584 33.87 -7.06 -1.75
N ALA A 585 33.71 -7.01 -3.07
CA ALA A 585 33.28 -8.16 -3.85
C ALA A 585 34.32 -9.30 -3.76
N GLU A 586 35.61 -8.98 -3.81
CA GLU A 586 36.70 -9.95 -3.58
C GLU A 586 36.67 -10.54 -2.16
N ARG A 587 36.15 -9.80 -1.18
CA ARG A 587 35.90 -10.26 0.20
C ARG A 587 34.60 -11.04 0.38
N GLY A 588 33.89 -11.35 -0.70
CA GLY A 588 32.68 -12.18 -0.67
C GLY A 588 31.38 -11.43 -0.38
N TYR A 589 31.35 -10.10 -0.51
CA TYR A 589 30.09 -9.34 -0.49
C TYR A 589 29.43 -9.33 -1.87
N VAL A 590 28.10 -9.34 -1.89
CA VAL A 590 27.35 -8.93 -3.09
C VAL A 590 27.27 -7.40 -3.10
N CYS A 591 27.85 -6.75 -4.10
CA CYS A 591 27.92 -5.29 -4.15
C CYS A 591 27.02 -4.72 -5.25
N LEU A 592 26.19 -3.75 -4.91
CA LEU A 592 25.41 -2.96 -5.87
C LEU A 592 25.90 -1.51 -5.86
N VAL A 593 26.24 -1.01 -7.04
CA VAL A 593 26.90 0.29 -7.25
C VAL A 593 26.07 1.14 -8.22
N PRO A 594 25.05 1.87 -7.74
CA PRO A 594 24.21 2.71 -8.60
C PRO A 594 24.86 4.05 -8.92
N ASP A 595 24.53 4.61 -10.08
CA ASP A 595 24.84 6.01 -10.40
C ASP A 595 23.95 6.98 -9.61
N TYR A 596 24.56 8.06 -9.14
CA TYR A 596 23.88 9.22 -8.57
C TYR A 596 23.26 10.07 -9.70
N PRO A 597 22.09 10.71 -9.48
CA PRO A 597 21.48 11.62 -10.46
C PRO A 597 22.48 12.61 -11.10
N SER A 598 22.53 12.62 -12.43
CA SER A 598 23.43 13.47 -13.24
C SER A 598 24.93 13.10 -13.18
N PHE A 599 25.26 11.85 -12.85
CA PHE A 599 26.62 11.29 -12.96
C PHE A 599 26.61 9.98 -13.74
N GLY A 600 27.80 9.55 -14.18
CA GLY A 600 28.00 8.29 -14.89
C GLY A 600 27.10 8.18 -16.12
N GLU A 601 26.35 7.10 -16.19
CA GLU A 601 25.43 6.79 -17.29
C GLU A 601 24.00 7.29 -17.02
N TYR A 602 23.78 8.09 -15.96
CA TYR A 602 22.46 8.49 -15.50
C TYR A 602 22.14 9.97 -15.81
N PRO A 603 21.64 10.28 -17.02
CA PRO A 603 21.22 11.63 -17.36
C PRO A 603 19.98 12.00 -16.54
N TYR A 604 20.14 13.00 -15.67
CA TYR A 604 19.04 13.52 -14.86
C TYR A 604 19.01 15.05 -14.93
N ASP A 605 17.90 15.60 -15.39
CA ASP A 605 17.62 17.04 -15.44
C ASP A 605 16.64 17.39 -14.31
N PHE A 606 17.15 18.03 -13.26
CA PHE A 606 16.33 18.41 -12.10
C PHE A 606 15.20 19.38 -12.43
N LYS A 607 15.29 20.14 -13.52
CA LYS A 607 14.24 21.09 -13.93
C LYS A 607 13.10 20.42 -14.68
N LYS A 608 13.39 19.30 -15.37
CA LYS A 608 12.41 18.56 -16.19
C LYS A 608 11.89 17.30 -15.49
N GLN A 609 12.78 16.54 -14.89
CA GLN A 609 12.50 15.25 -14.24
C GLN A 609 12.39 15.39 -12.72
N GLY A 610 12.97 16.44 -12.14
CA GLY A 610 12.92 16.73 -10.70
C GLY A 610 11.67 17.48 -10.23
N VAL A 611 10.68 17.75 -11.09
CA VAL A 611 9.45 18.48 -10.68
C VAL A 611 8.72 17.80 -9.52
N HIS A 612 8.91 16.48 -9.38
CA HIS A 612 8.33 15.67 -8.31
C HIS A 612 9.23 15.53 -7.08
N ARG A 613 10.51 15.91 -7.14
CA ARG A 613 11.47 15.76 -6.03
C ARG A 613 12.22 17.06 -5.82
N ALA A 614 12.10 17.65 -4.64
CA ALA A 614 12.68 18.98 -4.40
C ALA A 614 14.21 19.03 -4.50
N SER A 615 14.91 17.89 -4.54
CA SER A 615 16.37 17.85 -4.65
C SER A 615 16.94 16.52 -5.15
N GLY A 616 18.18 16.55 -5.61
CA GLY A 616 18.97 15.35 -5.90
C GLY A 616 19.25 14.50 -4.67
N SER A 617 19.38 15.08 -3.48
CA SER A 617 19.63 14.30 -2.26
C SER A 617 18.46 13.38 -1.93
N ILE A 618 17.21 13.88 -1.97
CA ILE A 618 16.04 13.03 -1.69
C ILE A 618 15.76 12.04 -2.82
N LYS A 619 16.07 12.42 -4.07
CA LYS A 619 16.00 11.51 -5.21
C LYS A 619 17.02 10.37 -5.09
N ALA A 620 18.25 10.66 -4.65
CA ALA A 620 19.26 9.65 -4.42
C ALA A 620 18.89 8.70 -3.28
N VAL A 621 18.35 9.21 -2.17
CA VAL A 621 17.80 8.38 -1.09
C VAL A 621 16.74 7.42 -1.63
N TRP A 622 15.80 7.91 -2.44
CA TRP A 622 14.78 7.06 -3.08
C TRP A 622 15.38 5.97 -3.97
N ASN A 623 16.31 6.34 -4.85
CA ASN A 623 16.97 5.38 -5.74
C ASN A 623 17.74 4.33 -4.94
N ASN A 624 18.38 4.73 -3.84
CA ASN A 624 19.13 3.85 -2.96
C ASN A 624 18.22 2.90 -2.18
N MET A 625 17.07 3.36 -1.68
CA MET A 625 16.06 2.50 -1.06
C MET A 625 15.57 1.42 -2.04
N ARG A 626 15.38 1.79 -3.32
CA ARG A 626 15.07 0.82 -4.36
C ARG A 626 16.23 -0.13 -4.65
N ALA A 627 17.46 0.37 -4.62
CA ALA A 627 18.66 -0.46 -4.76
C ALA A 627 18.73 -1.52 -3.64
N VAL A 628 18.29 -1.18 -2.42
CA VAL A 628 18.17 -2.15 -1.32
C VAL A 628 17.07 -3.19 -1.60
N ASP A 629 15.93 -2.82 -2.20
CA ASP A 629 14.93 -3.81 -2.65
C ASP A 629 15.52 -4.80 -3.65
N LEU A 630 16.33 -4.30 -4.59
CA LEU A 630 17.03 -5.12 -5.56
C LEU A 630 18.00 -6.08 -4.87
N LEU A 631 18.81 -5.60 -3.93
CA LEU A 631 19.68 -6.48 -3.16
C LEU A 631 18.87 -7.56 -2.41
N GLN A 632 17.74 -7.22 -1.79
CA GLN A 632 16.90 -8.18 -1.07
C GLN A 632 16.21 -9.22 -1.97
N SER A 633 16.01 -8.92 -3.26
CA SER A 633 15.39 -9.84 -4.21
C SER A 633 16.36 -10.88 -4.77
N LEU A 634 17.67 -10.65 -4.66
CA LEU A 634 18.70 -11.55 -5.16
C LEU A 634 18.79 -12.83 -4.29
N PRO A 635 18.77 -14.03 -4.91
CA PRO A 635 18.87 -15.28 -4.16
C PRO A 635 20.20 -15.43 -3.40
N GLU A 636 21.26 -14.78 -3.89
CA GLU A 636 22.61 -14.77 -3.30
C GLU A 636 22.70 -13.93 -2.03
N VAL A 637 21.73 -13.06 -1.74
CA VAL A 637 21.81 -12.08 -0.66
C VAL A 637 21.06 -12.52 0.59
N ASN A 638 21.72 -12.37 1.74
CA ASN A 638 21.05 -12.43 3.03
C ASN A 638 20.42 -11.07 3.33
N LYS A 639 19.10 -11.00 3.24
CA LYS A 639 18.29 -9.78 3.39
C LYS A 639 18.47 -9.06 4.74
N ASP A 640 18.98 -9.75 5.75
CA ASP A 640 19.21 -9.22 7.09
C ASP A 640 20.66 -8.71 7.29
N ARG A 641 21.53 -8.88 6.30
CA ARG A 641 22.98 -8.56 6.34
C ARG A 641 23.37 -7.61 5.22
N ILE A 642 22.74 -6.43 5.19
CA ILE A 642 23.00 -5.40 4.17
C ILE A 642 23.66 -4.18 4.82
N GLY A 643 24.80 -3.74 4.29
CA GLY A 643 25.46 -2.50 4.65
C GLY A 643 25.41 -1.44 3.55
N VAL A 644 25.88 -0.24 3.86
CA VAL A 644 26.15 0.83 2.88
C VAL A 644 27.54 1.43 3.12
N ILE A 645 28.25 1.73 2.04
CA ILE A 645 29.58 2.36 2.06
C ILE A 645 29.65 3.47 1.01
N GLY A 646 30.33 4.57 1.33
CA GLY A 646 30.63 5.58 0.32
C GLY A 646 31.70 6.58 0.74
N HIS A 647 32.21 7.32 -0.25
CA HIS A 647 33.22 8.36 -0.09
C HIS A 647 32.70 9.71 -0.60
N SER A 648 32.98 10.82 0.10
CA SER A 648 32.60 12.18 -0.32
C SER A 648 31.08 12.32 -0.56
N LEU A 649 30.65 12.56 -1.81
CA LEU A 649 29.24 12.43 -2.25
C LEU A 649 28.58 11.15 -1.73
N GLY A 650 29.23 10.01 -1.97
CA GLY A 650 28.76 8.72 -1.49
C GLY A 650 28.76 8.61 0.03
N GLY A 651 29.67 9.32 0.70
CA GLY A 651 29.82 9.31 2.15
C GLY A 651 28.63 9.94 2.88
N HIS A 652 28.17 11.14 2.49
CA HIS A 652 26.93 11.67 3.05
C HIS A 652 25.70 10.96 2.50
N ASN A 653 25.71 10.51 1.25
CA ASN A 653 24.57 9.79 0.69
C ASN A 653 24.33 8.46 1.44
N ALA A 654 25.39 7.79 1.90
CA ALA A 654 25.30 6.62 2.78
C ALA A 654 24.62 6.97 4.11
N LEU A 655 25.00 8.08 4.74
CA LEU A 655 24.39 8.56 5.99
C LEU A 655 22.91 8.90 5.78
N PHE A 656 22.59 9.71 4.77
CA PHE A 656 21.21 10.11 4.49
C PHE A 656 20.33 8.90 4.17
N THR A 657 20.80 8.00 3.32
CA THR A 657 20.06 6.77 2.98
C THR A 657 19.84 5.92 4.24
N ALA A 658 20.85 5.75 5.09
CA ALA A 658 20.72 4.95 6.30
C ALA A 658 19.70 5.53 7.29
N VAL A 659 19.53 6.86 7.36
CA VAL A 659 18.46 7.46 8.18
C VAL A 659 17.07 7.03 7.67
N PHE A 660 16.85 6.99 6.36
CA PHE A 660 15.54 6.65 5.78
C PHE A 660 15.31 5.14 5.58
N ASP A 661 16.35 4.32 5.51
CA ASP A 661 16.27 2.88 5.29
C ASP A 661 16.91 2.07 6.43
N GLU A 662 16.07 1.49 7.28
CA GLU A 662 16.48 0.72 8.47
C GLU A 662 16.96 -0.70 8.15
N ARG A 663 16.87 -1.12 6.89
CA ARG A 663 17.42 -2.40 6.42
C ARG A 663 18.94 -2.38 6.35
N LEU A 664 19.55 -1.21 6.19
CA LEU A 664 21.00 -1.00 6.22
C LEU A 664 21.52 -1.12 7.66
N LYS A 665 22.25 -2.19 7.97
CA LYS A 665 22.67 -2.55 9.34
C LYS A 665 24.03 -1.98 9.74
N ALA A 666 24.89 -1.68 8.77
CA ALA A 666 26.20 -1.09 8.98
C ALA A 666 26.47 0.00 7.92
N VAL A 667 26.99 1.14 8.37
CA VAL A 667 27.17 2.34 7.55
C VAL A 667 28.63 2.76 7.61
N VAL A 668 29.29 2.82 6.46
CA VAL A 668 30.66 3.34 6.33
C VAL A 668 30.62 4.66 5.56
N THR A 669 31.09 5.72 6.19
CA THR A 669 31.23 7.04 5.57
C THR A 669 32.70 7.45 5.57
N SER A 670 33.24 7.77 4.40
CA SER A 670 34.58 8.34 4.27
C SER A 670 34.48 9.75 3.74
N CYS A 671 35.14 10.70 4.42
CA CYS A 671 35.16 12.11 3.99
C CYS A 671 33.77 12.62 3.62
N GLY A 672 32.73 12.25 4.38
CA GLY A 672 31.34 12.42 3.95
C GLY A 672 30.66 13.64 4.54
N PHE A 673 31.10 14.11 5.71
CA PHE A 673 30.35 15.08 6.48
C PHE A 673 31.21 15.88 7.45
N THR A 674 30.69 17.03 7.85
CA THR A 674 30.99 17.78 9.06
C THR A 674 29.71 18.60 9.37
N PRO A 675 29.42 18.98 10.63
CA PRO A 675 28.26 19.83 10.91
C PRO A 675 28.23 21.10 10.06
N PHE A 676 27.04 21.60 9.76
CA PHE A 676 26.87 22.72 8.83
C PHE A 676 27.63 23.97 9.27
N HIS A 677 27.69 24.26 10.57
CA HIS A 677 28.48 25.35 11.14
C HIS A 677 30.00 25.17 11.01
N ASP A 678 30.48 23.93 10.94
CA ASP A 678 31.89 23.60 10.76
C ASP A 678 32.27 23.52 9.27
N TYR A 679 31.30 23.38 8.35
CA TYR A 679 31.52 23.35 6.91
C TYR A 679 31.95 24.73 6.37
N TYR A 680 33.23 24.90 6.08
CA TYR A 680 33.87 26.17 5.70
C TYR A 680 33.49 27.34 6.64
N GLY A 681 33.32 27.06 7.93
CA GLY A 681 32.89 28.03 8.94
C GLY A 681 31.46 28.53 8.73
N GLY A 682 30.52 27.62 8.43
CA GLY A 682 29.10 27.93 8.25
C GLY A 682 28.70 28.29 6.80
N LYS A 683 29.64 28.24 5.85
CA LYS A 683 29.40 28.60 4.45
C LYS A 683 28.83 27.41 3.68
N VAL A 684 27.55 27.14 3.89
CA VAL A 684 26.84 25.94 3.37
C VAL A 684 26.52 25.95 1.87
N ALA A 685 27.01 26.94 1.10
CA ALA A 685 26.72 27.08 -0.33
C ALA A 685 27.07 25.83 -1.16
N GLY A 686 28.08 25.05 -0.74
CA GLY A 686 28.46 23.79 -1.39
C GLY A 686 27.35 22.72 -1.41
N TRP A 687 26.35 22.82 -0.54
CA TRP A 687 25.21 21.91 -0.45
C TRP A 687 24.00 22.34 -1.29
N THR A 688 24.08 23.44 -2.03
CA THR A 688 22.87 24.14 -2.54
C THR A 688 22.55 23.90 -4.02
N SER A 689 23.40 23.18 -4.76
CA SER A 689 23.09 22.87 -6.15
C SER A 689 21.87 21.92 -6.24
N ASP A 690 21.20 21.88 -7.38
CA ASP A 690 20.00 21.03 -7.58
C ASP A 690 20.27 19.54 -7.34
N ARG A 691 21.52 19.09 -7.56
CA ARG A 691 21.98 17.73 -7.23
C ARG A 691 22.12 17.48 -5.73
N TYR A 692 22.11 18.50 -4.88
CA TYR A 692 22.22 18.39 -3.42
C TYR A 692 20.92 18.82 -2.74
N MET A 693 20.85 20.01 -2.12
CA MET A 693 19.72 20.53 -1.35
C MET A 693 19.49 22.02 -1.69
N PRO A 694 18.84 22.35 -2.83
CA PRO A 694 18.66 23.74 -3.28
C PRO A 694 17.83 24.60 -2.32
N ARG A 695 16.98 24.00 -1.49
CA ARG A 695 16.22 24.72 -0.46
C ARG A 695 17.09 25.37 0.61
N ILE A 696 18.33 24.91 0.83
CA ILE A 696 19.28 25.63 1.69
C ILE A 696 19.47 27.05 1.18
N ARG A 697 19.54 27.24 -0.14
CA ARG A 697 19.59 28.57 -0.78
C ARG A 697 18.19 29.21 -0.83
N ASP A 698 17.20 28.47 -1.34
CA ASP A 698 15.92 29.06 -1.74
C ASP A 698 14.96 29.36 -0.58
N VAL A 699 15.09 28.61 0.53
CA VAL A 699 14.21 28.69 1.70
C VAL A 699 14.98 29.19 2.94
N TYR A 700 16.21 28.72 3.12
CA TYR A 700 17.02 29.02 4.31
C TYR A 700 18.11 30.06 4.07
N GLU A 701 18.14 30.68 2.89
CA GLU A 701 19.01 31.81 2.55
C GLU A 701 20.51 31.55 2.79
N ASN A 702 20.95 30.30 2.62
CA ASN A 702 22.31 29.83 2.92
C ASN A 702 22.75 30.06 4.37
N ASN A 703 21.81 30.17 5.30
CA ASN A 703 22.10 30.39 6.71
C ASN A 703 22.05 29.07 7.49
N ALA A 704 23.20 28.66 8.03
CA ALA A 704 23.32 27.44 8.85
C ALA A 704 22.42 27.47 10.10
N ASP A 705 22.16 28.64 10.70
CA ASP A 705 21.30 28.78 11.88
C ASP A 705 19.81 28.53 11.58
N LYS A 706 19.41 28.63 10.31
CA LYS A 706 18.02 28.41 9.86
C LYS A 706 17.78 26.96 9.43
N LEU A 707 18.82 26.13 9.34
CA LEU A 707 18.66 24.78 8.81
C LEU A 707 17.84 23.90 9.76
N PRO A 708 16.95 23.05 9.24
CA PRO A 708 16.04 22.28 10.06
C PRO A 708 16.64 20.98 10.64
N PHE A 709 17.91 20.69 10.33
CA PHE A 709 18.67 19.55 10.86
C PHE A 709 20.17 19.82 10.75
N ASP A 710 20.99 19.02 11.43
CA ASP A 710 22.46 19.01 11.26
C ASP A 710 23.05 17.58 11.37
N PHE A 711 24.33 17.39 11.02
CA PHE A 711 25.00 16.09 11.04
C PHE A 711 25.18 15.50 12.45
N TYR A 712 25.08 16.30 13.51
CA TYR A 712 24.92 15.78 14.88
C TYR A 712 23.74 14.79 14.95
N GLU A 713 22.61 15.19 14.39
CA GLU A 713 21.36 14.43 14.40
C GLU A 713 21.39 13.29 13.39
N VAL A 714 21.97 13.50 12.20
CA VAL A 714 22.06 12.47 11.15
C VAL A 714 22.82 11.23 11.64
N ILE A 715 23.99 11.41 12.26
CA ILE A 715 24.79 10.27 12.77
C ILE A 715 24.03 9.57 13.90
N ALA A 716 23.47 10.34 14.84
CA ALA A 716 22.74 9.78 15.97
C ALA A 716 21.50 8.99 15.53
N ALA A 717 20.78 9.45 14.50
CA ALA A 717 19.55 8.81 14.02
C ALA A 717 19.75 7.39 13.46
N ILE A 718 20.99 7.01 13.18
CA ILE A 718 21.34 5.65 12.73
C ILE A 718 21.39 4.67 13.91
N ALA A 719 21.59 5.15 15.14
CA ALA A 719 21.65 4.32 16.33
C ALA A 719 20.39 3.44 16.48
N PRO A 720 20.53 2.16 16.89
CA PRO A 720 21.75 1.50 17.38
C PRO A 720 22.61 0.84 16.27
N ARG A 721 22.28 1.07 14.99
CA ARG A 721 22.99 0.47 13.84
C ARG A 721 24.38 1.08 13.71
N GLY A 722 25.32 0.31 13.15
CA GLY A 722 26.72 0.70 13.16
C GLY A 722 27.05 1.85 12.23
N VAL A 723 27.94 2.73 12.69
CA VAL A 723 28.54 3.81 11.89
C VAL A 723 30.05 3.79 12.07
N PHE A 724 30.77 3.62 10.95
CA PHE A 724 32.21 3.79 10.85
C PHE A 724 32.51 5.04 10.01
N SER A 725 33.27 5.98 10.60
CA SER A 725 33.68 7.21 9.93
C SER A 725 35.19 7.23 9.71
N ASN A 726 35.62 7.34 8.44
CA ASN A 726 36.97 7.75 8.07
C ASN A 726 36.97 9.25 7.78
N SER A 727 37.68 10.03 8.60
CA SER A 727 37.68 11.50 8.56
C SER A 727 39.11 12.04 8.70
N PRO A 728 39.86 12.12 7.60
CA PRO A 728 41.26 12.53 7.60
C PRO A 728 41.47 13.93 8.20
N VAL A 729 42.61 14.14 8.88
CA VAL A 729 42.89 15.42 9.55
C VAL A 729 43.22 16.56 8.58
N SER A 730 43.61 16.23 7.35
CA SER A 730 43.95 17.20 6.30
C SER A 730 42.89 17.21 5.18
N ASP A 731 41.66 16.79 5.46
CA ASP A 731 40.53 16.91 4.54
C ASP A 731 40.17 18.40 4.33
N SER A 732 40.28 18.86 3.08
CA SER A 732 40.03 20.27 2.74
C SER A 732 38.55 20.65 2.68
N ASN A 733 37.64 19.68 2.73
CA ASN A 733 36.21 19.89 2.53
C ASN A 733 35.41 19.70 3.82
N PHE A 734 35.77 18.69 4.61
CA PHE A 734 35.05 18.33 5.83
C PHE A 734 35.94 18.45 7.06
N ASP A 735 35.71 19.51 7.84
CA ASP A 735 36.49 19.78 9.04
C ASP A 735 36.39 18.64 10.06
N VAL A 736 37.54 18.05 10.40
CA VAL A 736 37.64 16.94 11.35
C VAL A 736 37.28 17.34 12.78
N GLY A 737 37.44 18.63 13.14
CA GLY A 737 37.02 19.16 14.42
C GLY A 737 35.50 19.04 14.60
N GLY A 738 34.74 19.48 13.60
CA GLY A 738 33.30 19.30 13.52
C GLY A 738 32.86 17.84 13.55
N VAL A 739 33.56 16.96 12.81
CA VAL A 739 33.30 15.50 12.87
C VAL A 739 33.47 14.96 14.29
N ARG A 740 34.54 15.33 15.00
CA ARG A 740 34.78 14.88 16.38
C ARG A 740 33.66 15.34 17.32
N LYS A 741 33.18 16.58 17.17
CA LYS A 741 32.02 17.09 17.94
C LYS A 741 30.77 16.25 17.67
N ALA A 742 30.45 15.99 16.40
CA ALA A 742 29.28 15.22 16.00
C ALA A 742 29.33 13.78 16.50
N MET A 743 30.48 13.11 16.34
CA MET A 743 30.69 11.73 16.80
C MET A 743 30.60 11.63 18.33
N ALA A 744 31.15 12.61 19.07
CA ALA A 744 31.03 12.63 20.53
C ALA A 744 29.57 12.77 20.98
N LYS A 745 28.79 13.66 20.35
CA LYS A 745 27.36 13.83 20.65
C LYS A 745 26.52 12.61 20.27
N ALA A 746 26.74 12.04 19.10
CA ALA A 746 26.08 10.79 18.72
C ALA A 746 26.42 9.66 19.70
N GLY A 747 27.65 9.63 20.24
CA GLY A 747 28.08 8.69 21.27
C GLY A 747 27.17 8.65 22.50
N GLU A 748 26.61 9.79 22.93
CA GLU A 748 25.65 9.85 24.04
C GLU A 748 24.38 9.01 23.76
N VAL A 749 23.90 9.05 22.51
CA VAL A 749 22.73 8.27 22.06
C VAL A 749 23.09 6.80 21.86
N PHE A 750 24.25 6.50 21.29
CA PHE A 750 24.71 5.10 21.17
C PHE A 750 24.87 4.45 22.56
N ALA A 751 25.36 5.20 23.56
CA ALA A 751 25.44 4.76 24.95
C ALA A 751 24.06 4.48 25.56
N LEU A 752 23.10 5.40 25.37
CA LEU A 752 21.71 5.22 25.80
C LEU A 752 21.12 3.89 25.27
N LEU A 753 21.41 3.56 24.02
CA LEU A 753 20.91 2.36 23.35
C LEU A 753 21.82 1.13 23.54
N LYS A 754 22.85 1.22 24.38
CA LYS A 754 23.82 0.15 24.67
C LYS A 754 24.55 -0.36 23.42
N ALA A 755 24.87 0.56 22.51
CA ALA A 755 25.46 0.29 21.22
C ALA A 755 26.81 1.00 21.02
N ASP A 756 27.50 1.40 22.09
CA ASP A 756 28.76 2.19 22.04
C ASP A 756 29.81 1.62 21.08
N LYS A 757 29.93 0.28 21.03
CA LYS A 757 30.88 -0.43 20.18
C LYS A 757 30.58 -0.33 18.68
N ASN A 758 29.37 0.12 18.32
CA ASN A 758 28.90 0.23 16.95
C ASN A 758 29.26 1.59 16.33
N LEU A 759 29.77 2.55 17.11
CA LEU A 759 30.20 3.86 16.63
C LEU A 759 31.73 3.95 16.61
N ARG A 760 32.33 4.13 15.43
CA ARG A 760 33.79 4.19 15.27
C ARG A 760 34.21 5.39 14.42
N LEU A 761 35.19 6.14 14.90
CA LEU A 761 35.85 7.23 14.19
C LEU A 761 37.34 6.92 14.02
N VAL A 762 37.85 7.07 12.79
CA VAL A 762 39.28 7.09 12.50
C VAL A 762 39.65 8.41 11.80
N THR A 763 40.77 9.02 12.18
CA THR A 763 41.21 10.31 11.64
C THR A 763 42.66 10.24 11.16
N PRO A 764 42.93 9.62 10.00
CA PRO A 764 44.29 9.45 9.50
C PRO A 764 44.93 10.78 9.10
N ASP A 765 46.26 10.81 9.09
CA ASP A 765 47.04 11.88 8.44
C ASP A 765 47.04 11.69 6.92
N ALA A 766 45.94 12.10 6.31
CA ALA A 766 45.71 12.02 4.87
C ALA A 766 44.90 13.24 4.41
N PRO A 767 44.95 13.58 3.10
CA PRO A 767 44.05 14.56 2.50
C PRO A 767 42.63 13.98 2.35
N HIS A 768 41.78 14.59 1.52
CA HIS A 768 40.45 14.08 1.16
C HIS A 768 40.54 12.74 0.38
N ASP A 769 40.71 11.65 1.12
CA ASP A 769 40.97 10.30 0.59
C ASP A 769 40.48 9.20 1.56
N PHE A 770 40.45 7.96 1.08
CA PHE A 770 40.17 6.78 1.90
C PHE A 770 41.38 5.84 1.88
N PRO A 771 42.38 6.05 2.75
CA PRO A 771 43.64 5.30 2.65
C PRO A 771 43.46 3.80 2.94
N GLU A 772 44.43 3.00 2.49
CA GLU A 772 44.32 1.53 2.53
C GLU A 772 44.16 0.96 3.95
N ALA A 773 44.90 1.50 4.93
CA ALA A 773 44.82 1.04 6.31
C ALA A 773 43.40 1.24 6.89
N GLU A 774 42.81 2.41 6.67
CA GLU A 774 41.46 2.74 7.12
C GLU A 774 40.39 1.98 6.34
N ARG A 775 40.57 1.76 5.03
CA ARG A 775 39.67 0.88 4.26
C ARG A 775 39.67 -0.54 4.80
N ARG A 776 40.85 -1.13 5.01
CA ARG A 776 40.98 -2.48 5.59
C ARG A 776 40.31 -2.56 6.97
N ALA A 777 40.54 -1.57 7.83
CA ALA A 777 39.89 -1.48 9.14
C ALA A 777 38.36 -1.36 9.05
N ALA A 778 37.83 -0.62 8.05
CA ALA A 778 36.41 -0.54 7.80
C ALA A 778 35.83 -1.87 7.33
N TYR A 779 36.55 -2.62 6.48
CA TYR A 779 36.12 -3.94 6.01
C TYR A 779 36.09 -4.98 7.12
N GLU A 780 37.12 -5.01 7.97
CA GLU A 780 37.14 -5.89 9.15
C GLU A 780 35.98 -5.58 10.10
N TRP A 781 35.67 -4.29 10.28
CA TRP A 781 34.51 -3.88 11.07
C TRP A 781 33.18 -4.26 10.41
N LEU A 782 33.06 -4.14 9.08
CA LEU A 782 31.90 -4.61 8.32
C LEU A 782 31.72 -6.12 8.42
N ASP A 783 32.81 -6.89 8.40
CA ASP A 783 32.78 -8.34 8.59
C ASP A 783 32.21 -8.67 9.98
N GLN A 784 32.68 -8.00 11.04
CA GLN A 784 32.16 -8.18 12.41
C GLN A 784 30.66 -7.84 12.55
N MET A 785 30.17 -6.87 11.78
CA MET A 785 28.78 -6.41 11.86
C MET A 785 27.82 -7.25 11.02
N LEU A 786 28.29 -7.84 9.92
CA LEU A 786 27.43 -8.44 8.90
C LEU A 786 27.66 -9.94 8.65
N LYS A 787 28.80 -10.52 9.05
CA LYS A 787 29.11 -11.94 8.84
C LYS A 787 28.97 -12.71 10.14
#